data_AF-A0A9Q0YK38-F1
#
_entry.id   AF-A0A9Q0YK38-F1
#
_cell.length_a   1.000
_cell.length_b   1.000
_cell.length_c   1.000
_cell.angle_alpha   90.00
_cell.angle_beta   90.00
_cell.angle_gamma   90.00
#
_symmetry.space_group_name_H-M   'P 1'
#
loop_
_entity.id
_entity.type
_entity.pdbx_description
1 polymer ?
#
loop_
_entity_poly.entity_id
_entity_poly.type
_entity_poly.pdbx_seq_one_letter_code
_entity_poly.pdbx_strand_id
1 'polypeptide(L)'
;MDEVQRLLHKMNVNLSKRKVKQLFKEADTNTTDDNEGLLNFDEFVCFYKRLSTRPELLSLLQEYAGGKDFLTRQDFELFLRLEQGEKQINGDIVKDLMERFEPVPENLKEGRLGIDGFTRYLMSEEGDLFNVQHRGVNQDMTQPLCHYYIASSHNTYLLGDQVMSHSSVDVYGAVLQSGCRCVEMDCWDGKDGEPVVYHGYTLTTKIKCRDVITVINKYAFVSSPYPVILSIENHCNLQQQKKLANYLIDILGDKLIIQDWDLKRLPSPEALKGKILIKTQKLPLDHDEELEAGEVSEEDSADELDEDFKLEKSGSSKFENLVVAQWALKKKSPIKPTHAAWQRIAVKARESSKRHRRSSSGLSGTLRKLKASRKKSRSESSESEGGEEGDLSVSKRNSLRRNSSAPPQQTWKKKSIILSKQLSDLVKYTRSVAFSGFPADMPCWELPSLGEMRASNLVATRSMEFVNFTSRNLCRVYPSAYRIDSSNYNPQPMWNCGCQLVALNYQTEGRVMQIARAKFNSNGNCGYVLKPQVMREETCSFEPNLCDPVTNQKKLLTIRIISGQQLPKPPQSLLGERGEIIDPYVEVEVIGLPVDCFKAVTKTVQDNGFNPNWNQTVFFTVHMPDIALLRFVVWDEDPIGRDYIGQATFAVRSLSPGYRHLHLESLDHATLFVHIMIEDFDEKALHRLSRARSNNKSDYARTKSVDLDIPVVGYSSKLSPRRGSKIPLTQRFNIMRRHTAASIFMVGDPQTSPVISQAKRQSTSVVDNMREEEHKDGEGPKCL
;
A
#
# COMPACT_ATOMS: atom_id res chain seq x y z
N MET A 1 -2.25 -12.39 -44.31
CA MET A 1 -2.95 -13.07 -43.18
C MET A 1 -2.10 -13.31 -41.94
N ASP A 2 -1.06 -14.16 -41.95
CA ASP A 2 -0.36 -14.52 -40.70
C ASP A 2 0.47 -13.37 -40.08
N GLU A 3 0.73 -12.32 -40.86
CA GLU A 3 1.18 -11.02 -40.36
C GLU A 3 0.12 -10.30 -39.52
N VAL A 4 -1.12 -10.23 -39.99
CA VAL A 4 -2.25 -9.66 -39.25
C VAL A 4 -2.49 -10.43 -37.95
N GLN A 5 -2.31 -11.76 -37.94
CA GLN A 5 -2.39 -12.53 -36.70
C GLN A 5 -1.23 -12.23 -35.73
N ARG A 6 0.00 -12.05 -36.23
CA ARG A 6 1.14 -11.59 -35.40
C ARG A 6 0.93 -10.18 -34.85
N LEU A 7 0.30 -9.29 -35.63
CA LEU A 7 -0.09 -7.95 -35.19
C LEU A 7 -1.15 -8.01 -34.09
N LEU A 8 -2.24 -8.75 -34.27
CA LEU A 8 -3.29 -8.91 -33.25
C LEU A 8 -2.76 -9.49 -31.94
N HIS A 9 -1.89 -10.50 -32.03
CA HIS A 9 -1.23 -11.08 -30.85
C HIS A 9 -0.25 -10.10 -30.15
N LYS A 10 0.42 -9.21 -30.89
CA LYS A 10 1.19 -8.08 -30.34
C LYS A 10 0.28 -7.02 -29.69
N MET A 11 -0.87 -6.73 -30.31
CA MET A 11 -1.91 -5.84 -29.78
C MET A 11 -2.68 -6.44 -28.59
N ASN A 12 -2.32 -7.65 -28.15
CA ASN A 12 -2.92 -8.35 -27.02
C ASN A 12 -4.41 -8.71 -27.22
N VAL A 13 -4.77 -9.24 -28.39
CA VAL A 13 -6.13 -9.74 -28.68
C VAL A 13 -6.13 -10.96 -29.60
N ASN A 14 -6.90 -11.99 -29.24
CA ASN A 14 -7.16 -13.15 -30.10
C ASN A 14 -8.45 -12.95 -30.88
N LEU A 15 -8.40 -13.12 -32.20
CA LEU A 15 -9.57 -13.12 -33.08
C LEU A 15 -9.55 -14.33 -34.00
N SER A 16 -10.69 -15.00 -34.12
CA SER A 16 -10.84 -16.14 -35.03
C SER A 16 -10.43 -15.77 -36.46
N LYS A 17 -9.72 -16.67 -37.17
CA LYS A 17 -9.28 -16.42 -38.56
C LYS A 17 -10.43 -15.99 -39.48
N ARG A 18 -11.68 -16.42 -39.21
CA ARG A 18 -12.90 -15.98 -39.90
C ARG A 18 -13.20 -14.49 -39.69
N LYS A 19 -13.20 -13.99 -38.45
CA LYS A 19 -13.49 -12.58 -38.17
C LYS A 19 -12.35 -11.66 -38.64
N VAL A 20 -11.09 -12.11 -38.55
CA VAL A 20 -9.96 -11.36 -39.12
C VAL A 20 -10.09 -11.24 -40.64
N LYS A 21 -10.35 -12.35 -41.35
CA LYS A 21 -10.60 -12.32 -42.81
C LYS A 21 -11.78 -11.41 -43.20
N GLN A 22 -12.85 -11.40 -42.40
CA GLN A 22 -13.99 -10.50 -42.62
C GLN A 22 -13.55 -9.03 -42.47
N LEU A 23 -12.98 -8.64 -41.33
CA LEU A 23 -12.56 -7.26 -41.08
C LEU A 23 -11.53 -6.77 -42.11
N PHE A 24 -10.64 -7.65 -42.55
CA PHE A 24 -9.67 -7.37 -43.61
C PHE A 24 -10.38 -7.11 -44.95
N LYS A 25 -11.25 -8.02 -45.41
CA LYS A 25 -11.99 -7.84 -46.67
C LYS A 25 -13.01 -6.69 -46.66
N GLU A 26 -13.42 -6.22 -45.48
CA GLU A 26 -14.23 -5.00 -45.35
C GLU A 26 -13.40 -3.69 -45.39
N ALA A 27 -12.07 -3.79 -45.35
CA ALA A 27 -11.14 -2.66 -45.39
C ALA A 27 -10.24 -2.65 -46.65
N ASP A 28 -9.99 -3.82 -47.24
CA ASP A 28 -9.43 -4.05 -48.57
C ASP A 28 -10.48 -3.59 -49.61
N THR A 29 -10.26 -2.39 -50.18
CA THR A 29 -11.20 -1.69 -51.07
C THR A 29 -10.64 -1.46 -52.47
N ASN A 30 -9.32 -1.43 -52.61
CA ASN A 30 -8.64 -1.06 -53.85
C ASN A 30 -8.26 -2.29 -54.69
N THR A 31 -9.27 -3.00 -55.20
CA THR A 31 -9.14 -4.30 -55.89
C THR A 31 -8.57 -4.18 -57.31
N THR A 32 -7.35 -3.66 -57.45
CA THR A 32 -6.50 -3.86 -58.64
C THR A 32 -5.75 -5.19 -58.48
N ASP A 33 -5.68 -6.01 -59.54
CA ASP A 33 -5.12 -7.38 -59.49
C ASP A 33 -3.70 -7.47 -58.88
N ASP A 34 -2.87 -6.42 -59.03
CA ASP A 34 -1.50 -6.37 -58.48
C ASP A 34 -1.43 -6.18 -56.95
N ASN A 35 -2.54 -5.88 -56.26
CA ASN A 35 -2.57 -5.56 -54.82
C ASN A 35 -3.51 -6.44 -53.96
N GLU A 36 -4.25 -7.40 -54.52
CA GLU A 36 -5.26 -8.16 -53.76
C GLU A 36 -4.66 -8.85 -52.51
N GLY A 37 -5.23 -8.57 -51.33
CA GLY A 37 -4.75 -9.14 -50.06
C GLY A 37 -3.64 -8.34 -49.36
N LEU A 38 -3.33 -7.14 -49.83
CA LEU A 38 -2.57 -6.11 -49.11
C LEU A 38 -3.52 -4.98 -48.67
N LEU A 39 -3.19 -4.28 -47.57
CA LEU A 39 -3.86 -3.02 -47.21
C LEU A 39 -2.89 -1.87 -47.41
N ASN A 40 -3.31 -0.81 -48.08
CA ASN A 40 -2.58 0.46 -48.03
C ASN A 40 -2.75 1.15 -46.66
N PHE A 41 -2.13 2.32 -46.44
CA PHE A 41 -2.16 3.00 -45.14
C PHE A 41 -3.58 3.39 -44.70
N ASP A 42 -4.41 3.94 -45.59
CA ASP A 42 -5.77 4.38 -45.26
C ASP A 42 -6.71 3.19 -45.05
N GLU A 43 -6.49 2.11 -45.80
CA GLU A 43 -7.18 0.82 -45.60
C GLU A 43 -6.78 0.15 -44.28
N PHE A 44 -5.51 0.25 -43.90
CA PHE A 44 -5.03 -0.19 -42.58
C PHE A 44 -5.65 0.65 -41.46
N VAL A 45 -5.77 1.98 -41.63
CA VAL A 45 -6.48 2.85 -40.68
C VAL A 45 -7.96 2.48 -40.60
N CYS A 46 -8.61 2.15 -41.72
CA CYS A 46 -9.98 1.62 -41.75
C CYS A 46 -10.11 0.30 -40.97
N PHE A 47 -9.23 -0.66 -41.23
CA PHE A 47 -9.15 -1.94 -40.52
C PHE A 47 -8.94 -1.73 -39.00
N TYR A 48 -8.01 -0.87 -38.62
CA TYR A 48 -7.74 -0.53 -37.23
C TYR A 48 -8.95 0.14 -36.56
N LYS A 49 -9.59 1.13 -37.20
CA LYS A 49 -10.80 1.78 -36.67
C LYS A 49 -11.95 0.78 -36.45
N ARG A 50 -12.14 -0.19 -37.36
CA ARG A 50 -13.13 -1.28 -37.18
C ARG A 50 -12.78 -2.19 -36.00
N LEU A 51 -11.49 -2.50 -35.83
CA LEU A 51 -10.97 -3.32 -34.72
C LEU A 51 -11.07 -2.60 -33.35
N SER A 52 -10.82 -1.29 -33.33
CA SER A 52 -10.87 -0.44 -32.14
C SER A 52 -12.23 0.23 -31.91
N THR A 53 -13.28 -0.15 -32.66
CA THR A 53 -14.64 0.37 -32.47
C THR A 53 -15.13 0.02 -31.07
N ARG A 54 -15.80 0.97 -30.41
CA ARG A 54 -16.32 0.84 -29.04
C ARG A 54 -17.86 0.89 -29.01
N PRO A 55 -18.55 -0.25 -29.15
CA PRO A 55 -20.02 -0.28 -29.18
C PRO A 55 -20.65 0.34 -27.93
N GLU A 56 -20.00 0.25 -26.77
CA GLU A 56 -20.49 0.82 -25.53
C GLU A 56 -20.51 2.36 -25.53
N LEU A 57 -19.60 3.01 -26.26
CA LEU A 57 -19.62 4.46 -26.45
C LEU A 57 -20.65 4.87 -27.50
N LEU A 58 -20.80 4.09 -28.58
CA LEU A 58 -21.78 4.36 -29.62
C LEU A 58 -23.21 4.23 -29.08
N SER A 59 -23.51 3.19 -28.29
CA SER A 59 -24.82 3.04 -27.65
C SER A 59 -25.10 4.13 -26.62
N LEU A 60 -24.10 4.55 -25.83
CA LEU A 60 -24.24 5.68 -24.90
C LEU A 60 -24.51 7.01 -25.62
N LEU A 61 -23.81 7.26 -26.73
CA LEU A 61 -24.07 8.42 -27.58
C LEU A 61 -25.49 8.37 -28.13
N GLN A 62 -25.91 7.23 -28.69
CA GLN A 62 -27.26 7.03 -29.25
C GLN A 62 -28.38 7.15 -28.21
N GLU A 63 -28.16 6.74 -26.96
CA GLU A 63 -29.10 6.89 -25.85
C GLU A 63 -29.42 8.37 -25.60
N TYR A 64 -28.37 9.21 -25.48
CA TYR A 64 -28.54 10.66 -25.26
C TYR A 64 -28.90 11.43 -26.55
N ALA A 65 -28.52 10.91 -27.71
CA ALA A 65 -28.84 11.47 -29.01
C ALA A 65 -30.20 10.99 -29.57
N GLY A 66 -31.03 10.29 -28.80
CA GLY A 66 -32.35 9.80 -29.27
C GLY A 66 -32.29 8.93 -30.52
N GLY A 67 -31.21 8.17 -30.70
CA GLY A 67 -30.95 7.31 -31.87
C GLY A 67 -30.11 7.93 -33.00
N LYS A 68 -29.76 9.22 -32.93
CA LYS A 68 -28.80 9.84 -33.87
C LYS A 68 -27.37 9.36 -33.60
N ASP A 69 -26.49 9.51 -34.59
CA ASP A 69 -25.05 9.24 -34.53
C ASP A 69 -24.21 10.45 -34.05
N PHE A 70 -24.87 11.55 -33.71
CA PHE A 70 -24.28 12.77 -33.13
C PHE A 70 -25.13 13.37 -32.01
N LEU A 71 -24.49 13.99 -31.03
CA LEU A 71 -25.12 14.85 -30.04
C LEU A 71 -25.23 16.28 -30.58
N THR A 72 -26.36 16.94 -30.35
CA THR A 72 -26.48 18.41 -30.44
C THR A 72 -26.00 19.05 -29.13
N ARG A 73 -25.86 20.37 -29.11
CA ARG A 73 -25.58 21.13 -27.87
C ARG A 73 -26.55 20.77 -26.74
N GLN A 74 -27.85 20.65 -27.02
CA GLN A 74 -28.86 20.29 -26.03
C GLN A 74 -28.71 18.86 -25.53
N ASP A 75 -28.43 17.90 -26.42
CA ASP A 75 -28.24 16.49 -26.04
C ASP A 75 -26.97 16.33 -25.15
N PHE A 76 -25.90 17.08 -25.46
CA PHE A 76 -24.67 17.06 -24.69
C PHE A 76 -24.81 17.81 -23.36
N GLU A 77 -25.50 18.96 -23.34
CA GLU A 77 -25.88 19.68 -22.10
C GLU A 77 -26.70 18.79 -21.15
N LEU A 78 -27.60 17.97 -21.71
CA LEU A 78 -28.38 16.98 -20.96
C LEU A 78 -27.49 15.86 -20.39
N PHE A 79 -26.64 15.25 -21.21
CA PHE A 79 -25.68 14.21 -20.78
C PHE A 79 -24.78 14.69 -19.64
N LEU A 80 -24.21 15.90 -19.76
CA LEU A 80 -23.29 16.45 -18.77
C LEU A 80 -24.00 16.73 -17.43
N ARG A 81 -25.25 17.22 -17.46
CA ARG A 81 -26.03 17.46 -16.24
C ARG A 81 -26.54 16.17 -15.58
N LEU A 82 -26.99 15.18 -16.36
CA LEU A 82 -27.64 13.98 -15.84
C LEU A 82 -26.65 12.87 -15.46
N GLU A 83 -25.71 12.54 -16.34
CA GLU A 83 -24.75 11.45 -16.12
C GLU A 83 -23.50 11.97 -15.39
N GLN A 84 -22.84 12.99 -15.94
CA GLN A 84 -21.56 13.49 -15.41
C GLN A 84 -21.72 14.28 -14.10
N GLY A 85 -22.95 14.64 -13.73
CA GLY A 85 -23.27 15.35 -12.48
C GLY A 85 -22.91 16.84 -12.49
N GLU A 86 -22.65 17.43 -13.66
CA GLU A 86 -22.09 18.77 -13.80
C GLU A 86 -23.15 19.88 -13.58
N LYS A 87 -23.34 20.25 -12.32
CA LYS A 87 -24.42 21.16 -11.87
C LYS A 87 -24.31 22.60 -12.35
N GLN A 88 -23.12 23.08 -12.73
CA GLN A 88 -22.85 24.48 -13.07
C GLN A 88 -22.68 24.73 -14.58
N ILE A 89 -23.19 23.83 -15.41
CA ILE A 89 -23.09 23.95 -16.87
C ILE A 89 -24.10 24.94 -17.46
N ASN A 90 -23.63 25.69 -18.46
CA ASN A 90 -24.40 26.60 -19.30
C ASN A 90 -24.04 26.39 -20.79
N GLY A 91 -24.80 27.02 -21.70
CA GLY A 91 -24.62 26.84 -23.14
C GLY A 91 -23.26 27.28 -23.69
N ASP A 92 -22.58 28.24 -23.06
CA ASP A 92 -21.26 28.71 -23.49
C ASP A 92 -20.15 27.71 -23.11
N ILE A 93 -20.24 27.09 -21.93
CA ILE A 93 -19.34 25.98 -21.52
C ILE A 93 -19.53 24.77 -22.43
N VAL A 94 -20.79 24.42 -22.76
CA VAL A 94 -21.08 23.32 -23.69
C VAL A 94 -20.55 23.61 -25.09
N LYS A 95 -20.63 24.86 -25.54
CA LYS A 95 -20.05 25.32 -26.80
C LYS A 95 -18.51 25.19 -26.79
N ASP A 96 -17.83 25.67 -25.75
CA ASP A 96 -16.37 25.55 -25.59
C ASP A 96 -15.91 24.07 -25.64
N LEU A 97 -16.57 23.20 -24.87
CA LEU A 97 -16.27 21.76 -24.87
C LEU A 97 -16.39 21.16 -26.28
N MET A 98 -17.43 21.53 -27.04
CA MET A 98 -17.58 21.07 -28.43
C MET A 98 -16.53 21.66 -29.38
N GLU A 99 -16.20 22.94 -29.24
CA GLU A 99 -15.14 23.61 -30.02
C GLU A 99 -13.73 23.06 -29.73
N ARG A 100 -13.49 22.52 -28.52
CA ARG A 100 -12.22 21.86 -28.16
C ARG A 100 -12.12 20.39 -28.56
N PHE A 101 -13.22 19.63 -28.52
CA PHE A 101 -13.16 18.17 -28.70
C PHE A 101 -13.59 17.65 -30.09
N GLU A 102 -14.52 18.31 -30.80
CA GLU A 102 -15.01 17.81 -32.10
C GLU A 102 -13.92 17.90 -33.20
N PRO A 103 -13.50 16.78 -33.83
CA PRO A 103 -12.51 16.82 -34.90
C PRO A 103 -13.02 17.35 -36.23
N VAL A 104 -14.31 17.21 -36.54
CA VAL A 104 -14.83 17.46 -37.89
C VAL A 104 -15.37 18.89 -37.99
N PRO A 105 -14.78 19.79 -38.80
CA PRO A 105 -15.24 21.18 -38.92
C PRO A 105 -16.70 21.31 -39.36
N GLU A 106 -17.20 20.35 -40.15
CA GLU A 106 -18.58 20.30 -40.63
C GLU A 106 -19.58 20.01 -39.50
N ASN A 107 -19.23 19.10 -38.59
CA ASN A 107 -20.01 18.90 -37.36
C ASN A 107 -20.01 20.15 -36.50
N LEU A 108 -18.83 20.76 -36.32
CA LEU A 108 -18.70 21.93 -35.45
C LEU A 108 -19.49 23.16 -35.97
N LYS A 109 -19.47 23.40 -37.29
CA LYS A 109 -20.28 24.43 -37.96
C LYS A 109 -21.78 24.22 -37.72
N GLU A 110 -22.25 22.98 -37.71
CA GLU A 110 -23.65 22.61 -37.47
C GLU A 110 -23.98 22.42 -35.97
N GLY A 111 -23.03 22.64 -35.06
CA GLY A 111 -23.24 22.49 -33.61
C GLY A 111 -23.47 21.04 -33.17
N ARG A 112 -22.82 20.07 -33.85
CA ARG A 112 -22.83 18.64 -33.57
C ARG A 112 -21.53 18.17 -32.90
N LEU A 113 -21.63 17.16 -32.04
CA LEU A 113 -20.52 16.38 -31.49
C LEU A 113 -20.69 14.92 -31.96
N GLY A 114 -19.76 14.44 -32.79
CA GLY A 114 -19.75 13.06 -33.30
C GLY A 114 -19.08 12.08 -32.34
N ILE A 115 -19.08 10.79 -32.69
CA ILE A 115 -18.48 9.74 -31.85
C ILE A 115 -16.99 9.95 -31.54
N ASP A 116 -16.21 10.48 -32.50
CA ASP A 116 -14.79 10.79 -32.28
C ASP A 116 -14.62 11.96 -31.29
N GLY A 117 -15.45 13.00 -31.39
CA GLY A 117 -15.45 14.13 -30.45
C GLY A 117 -15.92 13.76 -29.04
N PHE A 118 -16.98 12.95 -28.95
CA PHE A 118 -17.48 12.41 -27.68
C PHE A 118 -16.45 11.47 -27.02
N THR A 119 -15.75 10.66 -27.81
CA THR A 119 -14.64 9.83 -27.30
C THR A 119 -13.48 10.68 -26.80
N ARG A 120 -13.12 11.76 -27.51
CA ARG A 120 -12.08 12.72 -27.06
C ARG A 120 -12.45 13.41 -25.76
N TYR A 121 -13.71 13.85 -25.61
CA TYR A 121 -14.21 14.37 -24.34
C TYR A 121 -14.06 13.33 -23.21
N LEU A 122 -14.50 12.09 -23.42
CA LEU A 122 -14.42 11.06 -22.38
C LEU A 122 -12.98 10.63 -22.04
N MET A 123 -12.01 10.83 -22.93
CA MET A 123 -10.58 10.57 -22.70
C MET A 123 -9.81 11.81 -22.20
N SER A 124 -10.48 12.96 -22.00
CA SER A 124 -9.87 14.23 -21.57
C SER A 124 -9.70 14.31 -20.05
N GLU A 125 -9.14 15.43 -19.55
CA GLU A 125 -9.09 15.71 -18.11
C GLU A 125 -10.50 15.92 -17.52
N GLU A 126 -11.44 16.44 -18.32
CA GLU A 126 -12.86 16.52 -17.96
C GLU A 126 -13.58 15.16 -18.04
N GLY A 127 -13.00 14.17 -18.74
CA GLY A 127 -13.45 12.78 -18.76
C GLY A 127 -12.81 11.88 -17.69
N ASP A 128 -11.79 12.38 -16.99
CA ASP A 128 -11.04 11.67 -15.94
C ASP A 128 -11.92 11.36 -14.72
N LEU A 129 -11.76 10.17 -14.16
CA LEU A 129 -12.39 9.79 -12.90
C LEU A 129 -11.86 10.62 -11.72
N PHE A 130 -10.61 11.08 -11.78
CA PHE A 130 -10.08 11.99 -10.78
C PHE A 130 -10.56 13.42 -11.03
N ASN A 131 -11.27 14.01 -10.06
CA ASN A 131 -11.77 15.38 -10.13
C ASN A 131 -10.62 16.36 -10.43
N VAL A 132 -10.64 16.98 -11.61
CA VAL A 132 -9.63 17.96 -12.07
C VAL A 132 -9.42 19.10 -11.07
N GLN A 133 -10.45 19.53 -10.34
CA GLN A 133 -10.36 20.56 -9.31
C GLN A 133 -9.46 20.14 -8.12
N HIS A 134 -9.31 18.85 -7.88
CA HIS A 134 -8.47 18.30 -6.80
C HIS A 134 -7.00 18.10 -7.23
N ARG A 135 -6.66 18.38 -8.50
CA ARG A 135 -5.26 18.46 -8.97
C ARG A 135 -4.54 19.69 -8.39
N GLY A 136 -5.29 20.66 -7.87
CA GLY A 136 -4.79 21.77 -7.05
C GLY A 136 -5.15 21.62 -5.56
N VAL A 137 -4.59 22.52 -4.74
CA VAL A 137 -4.95 22.64 -3.31
C VAL A 137 -6.41 23.09 -3.21
N ASN A 138 -7.24 22.25 -2.59
CA ASN A 138 -8.70 22.42 -2.51
C ASN A 138 -9.25 22.38 -1.07
N GLN A 139 -8.37 22.24 -0.08
CA GLN A 139 -8.73 22.06 1.34
C GLN A 139 -8.29 23.29 2.16
N ASP A 140 -8.93 23.51 3.31
CA ASP A 140 -8.53 24.56 4.25
C ASP A 140 -7.12 24.26 4.81
N MET A 141 -6.18 25.19 4.59
CA MET A 141 -4.77 25.09 4.99
C MET A 141 -4.44 25.91 6.26
N THR A 142 -5.45 26.49 6.92
CA THR A 142 -5.31 27.40 8.07
C THR A 142 -5.48 26.74 9.45
N GLN A 143 -5.80 25.44 9.48
CA GLN A 143 -5.92 24.64 10.71
C GLN A 143 -4.52 24.35 11.30
N PRO A 144 -4.38 23.98 12.60
CA PRO A 144 -3.07 23.66 13.18
C PRO A 144 -2.46 22.40 12.54
N LEU A 145 -1.13 22.25 12.53
CA LEU A 145 -0.43 21.11 11.91
C LEU A 145 -0.97 19.72 12.32
N CYS A 146 -1.39 19.54 13.58
CA CYS A 146 -1.98 18.29 14.07
C CYS A 146 -3.31 17.90 13.39
N HIS A 147 -3.97 18.83 12.72
CA HIS A 147 -5.21 18.62 11.96
C HIS A 147 -5.00 18.04 10.54
N TYR A 148 -3.76 17.73 10.11
CA TYR A 148 -3.47 17.20 8.78
C TYR A 148 -2.78 15.83 8.83
N TYR A 149 -3.06 14.99 7.85
CA TYR A 149 -2.14 13.92 7.44
C TYR A 149 -0.98 14.54 6.65
N ILE A 150 0.25 14.07 6.89
CA ILE A 150 1.48 14.67 6.34
C ILE A 150 2.29 13.59 5.61
N ALA A 151 2.61 13.83 4.34
CA ALA A 151 3.38 12.90 3.52
C ALA A 151 4.78 12.70 4.12
N SER A 152 5.08 11.48 4.56
CA SER A 152 6.21 11.21 5.45
C SER A 152 7.07 10.03 4.97
N SER A 153 8.37 10.24 4.87
CA SER A 153 9.37 9.23 4.53
C SER A 153 10.06 8.70 5.80
N HIS A 154 10.49 7.44 5.72
CA HIS A 154 11.35 6.76 6.68
C HIS A 154 12.70 6.44 6.02
N ASN A 155 13.81 6.60 6.75
CA ASN A 155 15.19 6.40 6.30
C ASN A 155 15.43 6.92 4.87
N THR A 156 15.04 8.18 4.63
CA THR A 156 14.88 8.81 3.30
C THR A 156 16.12 8.71 2.42
N TYR A 157 17.30 8.61 3.02
CA TYR A 157 18.59 8.46 2.34
C TYR A 157 18.77 7.12 1.60
N LEU A 158 18.01 6.05 1.91
CA LEU A 158 18.22 4.70 1.37
C LEU A 158 17.60 4.46 -0.02
N LEU A 159 18.40 3.90 -0.94
CA LEU A 159 17.94 3.44 -2.26
C LEU A 159 17.43 1.98 -2.28
N GLY A 160 17.44 1.25 -1.17
CA GLY A 160 17.00 -0.15 -1.15
C GLY A 160 16.87 -0.74 0.26
N ASP A 161 17.38 -1.96 0.44
CA ASP A 161 17.38 -2.74 1.70
C ASP A 161 18.08 -2.01 2.87
N GLN A 162 17.59 -2.21 4.09
CA GLN A 162 18.03 -1.48 5.29
C GLN A 162 19.47 -1.82 5.76
N VAL A 163 20.14 -2.82 5.16
CA VAL A 163 21.37 -3.40 5.74
C VAL A 163 22.60 -3.24 4.83
N MET A 164 22.41 -3.20 3.51
CA MET A 164 23.51 -3.15 2.52
C MET A 164 23.19 -2.30 1.28
N SER A 165 22.10 -1.52 1.27
CA SER A 165 21.82 -0.65 0.13
C SER A 165 22.67 0.63 0.15
N HIS A 166 22.69 1.33 -0.98
CA HIS A 166 23.38 2.60 -1.10
C HIS A 166 22.50 3.71 -0.51
N SER A 167 23.10 4.53 0.33
CA SER A 167 22.56 5.84 0.69
C SER A 167 22.91 6.86 -0.39
N SER A 168 21.97 7.74 -0.74
CA SER A 168 22.15 8.79 -1.74
C SER A 168 21.66 10.14 -1.24
N VAL A 169 22.18 11.21 -1.83
CA VAL A 169 21.71 12.58 -1.59
C VAL A 169 20.51 12.90 -2.47
N ASP A 170 20.49 12.43 -3.73
CA ASP A 170 19.48 12.79 -4.73
C ASP A 170 18.06 12.30 -4.38
N VAL A 171 17.97 11.21 -3.62
CA VAL A 171 16.68 10.66 -3.16
C VAL A 171 15.92 11.64 -2.28
N TYR A 172 16.58 12.50 -1.48
CA TYR A 172 15.89 13.60 -0.79
C TYR A 172 15.23 14.55 -1.77
N GLY A 173 15.92 14.90 -2.87
CA GLY A 173 15.37 15.73 -3.93
C GLY A 173 14.17 15.09 -4.62
N ALA A 174 14.25 13.79 -4.94
CA ALA A 174 13.16 13.05 -5.56
C ALA A 174 11.93 12.89 -4.63
N VAL A 175 12.17 12.55 -3.35
CA VAL A 175 11.12 12.38 -2.33
C VAL A 175 10.42 13.70 -2.02
N LEU A 176 11.14 14.82 -1.92
CA LEU A 176 10.53 16.14 -1.78
C LEU A 176 9.70 16.52 -3.02
N GLN A 177 10.23 16.28 -4.24
CA GLN A 177 9.51 16.55 -5.49
C GLN A 177 8.25 15.69 -5.67
N SER A 178 8.21 14.46 -5.15
CA SER A 178 7.01 13.61 -5.17
C SER A 178 5.91 14.03 -4.18
N GLY A 179 6.08 15.14 -3.47
CA GLY A 179 5.10 15.71 -2.54
C GLY A 179 5.37 15.38 -1.07
N CYS A 180 6.44 14.63 -0.74
CA CYS A 180 6.78 14.35 0.66
C CYS A 180 7.12 15.63 1.43
N ARG A 181 6.70 15.72 2.70
CA ARG A 181 6.85 16.87 3.60
C ARG A 181 7.55 16.54 4.91
N CYS A 182 7.70 15.27 5.29
CA CYS A 182 8.58 14.86 6.39
C CYS A 182 9.67 13.92 5.86
N VAL A 183 10.94 14.30 6.03
CA VAL A 183 12.11 13.51 5.60
C VAL A 183 13.03 13.23 6.78
N GLU A 184 13.81 12.16 6.69
CA GLU A 184 14.60 11.60 7.80
C GLU A 184 16.10 11.58 7.51
N MET A 185 16.91 11.89 8.52
CA MET A 185 18.36 12.07 8.40
C MET A 185 19.10 11.60 9.66
N ASP A 186 19.48 10.32 9.67
CA ASP A 186 20.18 9.66 10.78
C ASP A 186 21.64 10.12 10.83
N CYS A 187 21.94 11.04 11.75
CA CYS A 187 23.22 11.75 11.82
C CYS A 187 24.19 11.02 12.75
N TRP A 188 25.32 10.59 12.19
CA TRP A 188 26.38 9.87 12.89
C TRP A 188 27.72 10.60 12.76
N ASP A 189 28.62 10.33 13.71
CA ASP A 189 30.01 10.78 13.60
C ASP A 189 30.69 10.23 12.35
N GLY A 190 31.20 11.13 11.51
CA GLY A 190 32.08 10.79 10.40
C GLY A 190 33.55 11.07 10.69
N LYS A 191 34.39 10.75 9.70
CA LYS A 191 35.82 11.03 9.75
C LYS A 191 36.09 12.53 9.71
N ASP A 192 37.25 12.93 10.21
CA ASP A 192 37.78 14.30 10.10
C ASP A 192 36.85 15.39 10.68
N GLY A 193 35.92 14.97 11.57
CA GLY A 193 34.92 15.83 12.17
C GLY A 193 33.78 16.25 11.23
N GLU A 194 33.53 15.53 10.12
CA GLU A 194 32.36 15.77 9.24
C GLU A 194 31.20 14.83 9.59
N PRO A 195 30.02 15.34 10.00
CA PRO A 195 28.85 14.50 10.26
C PRO A 195 28.31 13.84 8.98
N VAL A 196 27.90 12.58 9.10
CA VAL A 196 27.46 11.72 7.98
C VAL A 196 26.11 11.06 8.24
N VAL A 197 25.38 10.80 7.16
CA VAL A 197 24.09 10.08 7.15
C VAL A 197 24.29 8.67 6.64
N TYR A 198 23.83 7.68 7.41
CA TYR A 198 23.69 6.27 7.05
C TYR A 198 22.91 5.51 8.14
N HIS A 199 22.47 4.27 7.87
CA HIS A 199 21.73 3.48 8.84
C HIS A 199 22.66 2.82 9.87
N GLY A 200 22.41 3.06 11.16
CA GLY A 200 23.25 2.64 12.28
C GLY A 200 23.68 1.17 12.24
N TYR A 201 24.94 0.90 12.60
CA TYR A 201 25.49 -0.47 12.73
C TYR A 201 25.37 -1.39 11.48
N THR A 202 25.03 -0.86 10.31
CA THR A 202 24.87 -1.62 9.06
C THR A 202 26.04 -1.46 8.08
N LEU A 203 25.90 -2.05 6.88
CA LEU A 203 26.82 -1.91 5.74
C LEU A 203 26.29 -0.93 4.67
N THR A 204 25.34 -0.06 5.03
CA THR A 204 24.86 1.00 4.12
C THR A 204 25.96 2.04 3.86
N THR A 205 25.98 2.63 2.66
CA THR A 205 27.01 3.64 2.32
C THR A 205 26.78 4.94 3.07
N LYS A 206 27.82 5.77 3.23
CA LYS A 206 27.72 7.04 3.98
C LYS A 206 27.72 8.24 3.04
N ILE A 207 26.83 9.20 3.30
CA ILE A 207 26.77 10.52 2.64
C ILE A 207 26.98 11.64 3.67
N LYS A 208 27.35 12.86 3.28
CA LYS A 208 27.58 13.94 4.27
C LYS A 208 26.29 14.68 4.62
N CYS A 209 26.10 15.03 5.89
CA CYS A 209 24.91 15.80 6.31
C CYS A 209 24.85 17.17 5.59
N ARG A 210 26.01 17.80 5.36
CA ARG A 210 26.13 19.07 4.62
C ARG A 210 25.50 19.00 3.21
N ASP A 211 25.74 17.90 2.51
CA ASP A 211 25.31 17.73 1.12
C ASP A 211 23.80 17.41 1.08
N VAL A 212 23.31 16.62 2.05
CA VAL A 212 21.88 16.37 2.27
C VAL A 212 21.11 17.65 2.57
N ILE A 213 21.58 18.47 3.52
CA ILE A 213 20.95 19.75 3.87
C ILE A 213 20.96 20.70 2.65
N THR A 214 22.03 20.69 1.84
CA THR A 214 22.11 21.46 0.59
C THR A 214 21.06 21.04 -0.45
N VAL A 215 20.81 19.73 -0.61
CA VAL A 215 19.80 19.21 -1.53
C VAL A 215 18.38 19.43 -1.01
N ILE A 216 18.14 19.31 0.30
CA ILE A 216 16.87 19.67 0.94
C ILE A 216 16.58 21.17 0.71
N ASN A 217 17.56 22.06 0.95
CA ASN A 217 17.44 23.50 0.74
C ASN A 217 17.01 23.88 -0.69
N LYS A 218 17.50 23.11 -1.68
CA LYS A 218 17.19 23.29 -3.11
C LYS A 218 15.79 22.83 -3.48
N TYR A 219 15.35 21.66 -3.01
CA TYR A 219 14.11 21.02 -3.48
C TYR A 219 12.91 21.12 -2.53
N ALA A 220 13.09 21.59 -1.28
CA ALA A 220 12.03 21.63 -0.26
C ALA A 220 10.70 22.22 -0.76
N PHE A 221 10.74 23.29 -1.54
CA PHE A 221 9.53 24.04 -1.96
C PHE A 221 9.27 24.03 -3.47
N VAL A 222 9.86 23.09 -4.22
CA VAL A 222 9.70 22.98 -5.68
C VAL A 222 8.32 22.40 -6.07
N SER A 223 7.86 21.39 -5.33
CA SER A 223 6.57 20.69 -5.56
C SER A 223 5.41 21.23 -4.73
N SER A 224 5.70 21.87 -3.60
CA SER A 224 4.70 22.35 -2.65
C SER A 224 5.27 23.49 -1.81
N PRO A 225 4.55 24.61 -1.61
CA PRO A 225 5.00 25.72 -0.78
C PRO A 225 4.88 25.42 0.73
N TYR A 226 4.19 24.34 1.11
CA TYR A 226 3.90 23.99 2.49
C TYR A 226 5.13 23.43 3.23
N PRO A 227 5.22 23.60 4.56
CA PRO A 227 6.43 23.35 5.33
C PRO A 227 7.03 21.95 5.17
N VAL A 228 8.32 21.84 5.46
CA VAL A 228 9.04 20.56 5.53
C VAL A 228 9.49 20.30 6.96
N ILE A 229 9.27 19.09 7.46
CA ILE A 229 9.80 18.59 8.73
C ILE A 229 11.04 17.74 8.43
N LEU A 230 12.16 18.07 9.06
CA LEU A 230 13.39 17.29 9.02
C LEU A 230 13.53 16.53 10.35
N SER A 231 13.29 15.22 10.31
CA SER A 231 13.52 14.29 11.43
C SER A 231 14.99 13.93 11.49
N ILE A 232 15.67 14.32 12.57
CA ILE A 232 17.09 14.04 12.81
C ILE A 232 17.20 13.04 13.96
N GLU A 233 17.52 11.79 13.64
CA GLU A 233 17.99 10.82 14.64
C GLU A 233 19.48 11.12 14.92
N ASN A 234 19.79 11.63 16.11
CA ASN A 234 21.10 12.22 16.41
C ASN A 234 22.00 11.27 17.23
N HIS A 235 23.03 10.73 16.57
CA HIS A 235 24.12 9.92 17.14
C HIS A 235 25.49 10.61 17.03
N CYS A 236 25.53 11.91 16.76
CA CYS A 236 26.76 12.69 16.68
C CYS A 236 27.30 13.05 18.08
N ASN A 237 28.63 13.11 18.24
CA ASN A 237 29.25 13.70 19.41
C ASN A 237 29.04 15.23 19.46
N LEU A 238 29.29 15.84 20.61
CA LEU A 238 29.01 17.26 20.86
C LEU A 238 29.64 18.22 19.82
N GLN A 239 30.85 17.94 19.32
CA GLN A 239 31.49 18.78 18.30
C GLN A 239 30.80 18.65 16.94
N GLN A 240 30.45 17.42 16.53
CA GLN A 240 29.75 17.19 15.27
C GLN A 240 28.28 17.65 15.33
N GLN A 241 27.64 17.65 16.51
CA GLN A 241 26.32 18.28 16.71
C GLN A 241 26.35 19.80 16.54
N LYS A 242 27.32 20.51 17.15
CA LYS A 242 27.49 21.97 16.95
C LYS A 242 27.69 22.29 15.47
N LYS A 243 28.50 21.48 14.78
CA LYS A 243 28.74 21.61 13.33
C LYS A 243 27.49 21.31 12.48
N LEU A 244 26.68 20.33 12.87
CA LEU A 244 25.37 20.05 12.25
C LEU A 244 24.38 21.21 12.44
N ALA A 245 24.32 21.80 13.63
CA ALA A 245 23.50 22.98 13.90
C ALA A 245 23.93 24.18 13.02
N ASN A 246 25.23 24.44 12.91
CA ASN A 246 25.75 25.45 11.99
C ASN A 246 25.38 25.15 10.53
N TYR A 247 25.54 23.91 10.05
CA TYR A 247 25.11 23.52 8.70
C TYR A 247 23.60 23.73 8.47
N LEU A 248 22.75 23.51 9.47
CA LEU A 248 21.32 23.82 9.35
C LEU A 248 21.08 25.34 9.24
N ILE A 249 21.73 26.15 10.08
CA ILE A 249 21.60 27.61 10.08
C ILE A 249 22.14 28.22 8.78
N ASP A 250 23.39 27.94 8.43
CA ASP A 250 24.12 28.53 7.30
C ASP A 250 23.51 28.18 5.94
N ILE A 251 22.97 26.96 5.79
CA ILE A 251 22.48 26.46 4.50
C ILE A 251 20.98 26.73 4.35
N LEU A 252 20.16 26.52 5.39
CA LEU A 252 18.71 26.73 5.29
C LEU A 252 18.31 28.21 5.44
N GLY A 253 19.11 29.00 6.17
CA GLY A 253 18.94 30.45 6.30
C GLY A 253 17.54 30.85 6.76
N ASP A 254 16.89 31.72 5.99
CA ASP A 254 15.56 32.25 6.27
C ASP A 254 14.45 31.18 6.30
N LYS A 255 14.67 30.02 5.66
CA LYS A 255 13.72 28.90 5.65
C LYS A 255 13.66 28.20 7.00
N LEU A 256 14.71 28.25 7.82
CA LEU A 256 14.74 27.60 9.12
C LEU A 256 13.83 28.32 10.13
N ILE A 257 12.97 27.57 10.82
CA ILE A 257 12.23 28.12 11.98
C ILE A 257 13.20 28.31 13.15
N ILE A 258 13.44 29.57 13.51
CA ILE A 258 14.18 29.98 14.71
C ILE A 258 13.32 30.80 15.70
N GLN A 259 12.15 31.27 15.28
CA GLN A 259 11.25 32.09 16.10
C GLN A 259 10.39 31.24 17.02
N ASP A 260 10.19 31.71 18.25
CA ASP A 260 9.19 31.20 19.19
C ASP A 260 7.80 31.81 18.92
N TRP A 261 6.74 31.12 19.34
CA TRP A 261 5.34 31.37 18.97
C TRP A 261 4.42 31.01 20.14
N ASP A 262 3.10 31.21 20.03
CA ASP A 262 2.14 30.73 21.04
C ASP A 262 2.15 29.19 21.12
N LEU A 263 2.86 28.66 22.12
CA LEU A 263 3.05 27.24 22.40
C LEU A 263 1.77 26.49 22.78
N LYS A 264 0.61 27.17 22.89
CA LYS A 264 -0.69 26.55 23.17
C LYS A 264 -1.30 25.80 21.98
N ARG A 265 -0.95 26.20 20.74
CA ARG A 265 -1.50 25.59 19.51
C ARG A 265 -0.47 25.64 18.40
N LEU A 266 -0.26 24.49 17.74
CA LEU A 266 0.60 24.40 16.57
C LEU A 266 0.16 25.40 15.48
N PRO A 267 1.11 26.08 14.80
CA PRO A 267 0.79 26.89 13.63
C PRO A 267 0.22 26.06 12.48
N SER A 268 -0.30 26.72 11.46
CA SER A 268 -0.89 26.07 10.29
C SER A 268 0.12 25.83 9.16
N PRO A 269 -0.15 24.89 8.23
CA PRO A 269 0.62 24.78 6.99
C PRO A 269 0.72 26.10 6.24
N GLU A 270 -0.37 26.88 6.19
CA GLU A 270 -0.41 28.19 5.52
C GLU A 270 0.53 29.21 6.20
N ALA A 271 0.53 29.29 7.53
CA ALA A 271 1.40 30.20 8.30
C ALA A 271 2.89 29.81 8.24
N LEU A 272 3.20 28.57 7.84
CA LEU A 272 4.55 28.01 7.74
C LEU A 272 5.02 27.82 6.29
N LYS A 273 4.38 28.47 5.30
CA LYS A 273 4.81 28.41 3.90
C LYS A 273 6.28 28.81 3.74
N GLY A 274 7.04 28.00 2.98
CA GLY A 274 8.46 28.18 2.76
C GLY A 274 9.36 27.88 3.97
N LYS A 275 8.85 27.24 5.04
CA LYS A 275 9.60 26.99 6.28
C LYS A 275 9.95 25.52 6.55
N ILE A 276 11.08 25.32 7.22
CA ILE A 276 11.65 24.02 7.59
C ILE A 276 11.70 23.93 9.12
N LEU A 277 11.15 22.84 9.65
CA LEU A 277 11.03 22.54 11.08
C LEU A 277 11.96 21.38 11.43
N ILE A 278 12.69 21.49 12.54
CA ILE A 278 13.57 20.42 13.02
C ILE A 278 12.83 19.55 14.05
N LYS A 279 12.68 18.25 13.77
CA LYS A 279 12.31 17.24 14.78
C LYS A 279 13.59 16.57 15.26
N THR A 280 13.92 16.77 16.54
CA THR A 280 14.89 15.96 17.29
C THR A 280 14.65 16.17 18.79
N GLN A 281 15.50 15.63 19.67
CA GLN A 281 15.40 15.88 21.12
C GLN A 281 15.60 17.37 21.45
N LYS A 282 15.03 17.83 22.58
CA LYS A 282 15.23 19.17 23.13
C LYS A 282 15.56 19.10 24.62
N LEU A 283 16.53 19.91 25.05
CA LEU A 283 16.89 20.10 26.46
C LEU A 283 15.66 20.53 27.30
N PRO A 284 15.68 20.32 28.63
CA PRO A 284 14.65 20.85 29.53
C PRO A 284 14.49 22.37 29.44
N LEU A 285 13.31 22.90 29.79
CA LEU A 285 13.04 24.35 29.79
C LEU A 285 13.70 25.07 30.99
N ASP A 286 14.07 24.30 32.01
CA ASP A 286 14.83 24.66 33.21
C ASP A 286 16.34 24.36 33.07
N HIS A 287 16.81 24.06 31.85
CA HIS A 287 18.24 23.89 31.56
C HIS A 287 18.99 25.22 31.70
N ASP A 288 20.11 25.19 32.42
CA ASP A 288 20.96 26.36 32.70
C ASP A 288 21.47 27.01 31.40
N GLU A 289 21.21 28.31 31.23
CA GLU A 289 21.60 29.03 30.03
C GLU A 289 23.12 29.10 29.83
N GLU A 290 23.93 29.01 30.90
CA GLU A 290 25.39 29.00 30.83
C GLU A 290 25.95 27.66 30.31
N LEU A 291 25.18 26.57 30.38
CA LEU A 291 25.63 25.24 29.97
C LEU A 291 25.39 24.99 28.47
N GLU A 292 26.48 24.87 27.70
CA GLU A 292 26.44 24.58 26.25
C GLU A 292 25.82 23.22 25.87
N ALA A 293 25.62 22.32 26.83
CA ALA A 293 25.10 20.97 26.62
C ALA A 293 24.44 20.40 27.88
N GLY A 294 23.54 19.43 27.71
CA GLY A 294 22.91 18.68 28.79
C GLY A 294 22.53 17.25 28.39
N GLU A 295 22.13 16.42 29.35
CA GLU A 295 21.67 15.05 29.09
C GLU A 295 20.18 15.02 28.66
N VAL A 296 19.87 14.29 27.60
CA VAL A 296 18.50 13.94 27.16
C VAL A 296 18.43 12.43 26.91
N SER A 297 17.23 11.85 26.82
CA SER A 297 17.07 10.40 26.66
C SER A 297 17.23 9.91 25.21
N GLU A 298 17.86 8.75 25.03
CA GLU A 298 18.14 8.12 23.71
C GLU A 298 16.91 7.39 23.13
N GLU A 299 15.72 7.99 23.25
CA GLU A 299 14.43 7.29 23.05
C GLU A 299 13.77 7.46 21.68
N ASP A 300 14.42 8.18 20.75
CA ASP A 300 13.90 8.46 19.40
C ASP A 300 14.57 7.56 18.32
N SER A 301 15.28 6.50 18.73
CA SER A 301 16.03 5.62 17.82
C SER A 301 15.24 4.42 17.32
N ALA A 302 15.27 4.18 16.01
CA ALA A 302 14.56 3.06 15.37
C ALA A 302 15.05 1.65 15.79
N ASP A 303 16.29 1.54 16.30
CA ASP A 303 16.91 0.29 16.75
C ASP A 303 16.40 -0.21 18.13
N GLU A 304 15.77 0.66 18.94
CA GLU A 304 15.23 0.31 20.26
C GLU A 304 13.95 -0.55 20.13
N LEU A 305 14.13 -1.87 19.99
CA LEU A 305 13.03 -2.85 20.07
C LEU A 305 12.19 -2.59 21.35
N ASP A 306 10.87 -2.46 21.23
CA ASP A 306 9.97 -2.21 22.37
C ASP A 306 10.18 -3.22 23.53
N GLU A 307 10.39 -2.70 24.74
CA GLU A 307 10.65 -3.48 25.98
C GLU A 307 9.57 -4.55 26.23
N ASP A 308 8.29 -4.23 26.00
CA ASP A 308 7.13 -5.12 26.19
C ASP A 308 7.18 -6.40 25.33
N PHE A 309 7.98 -6.41 24.26
CA PHE A 309 8.19 -7.57 23.39
C PHE A 309 9.55 -8.27 23.61
N LYS A 310 10.39 -7.80 24.55
CA LYS A 310 11.69 -8.42 24.90
C LYS A 310 11.53 -9.69 25.75
N LEU A 311 11.19 -10.80 25.09
CA LEU A 311 11.37 -12.15 25.63
C LEU A 311 12.77 -12.30 26.26
N GLU A 312 12.79 -12.67 27.56
CA GLU A 312 13.89 -12.45 28.51
C GLU A 312 15.32 -12.58 27.96
N LYS A 313 16.15 -11.55 28.26
CA LYS A 313 17.62 -11.58 28.27
C LYS A 313 18.30 -12.18 27.03
N SER A 314 18.12 -11.51 25.90
CA SER A 314 19.12 -11.45 24.82
C SER A 314 18.86 -10.22 23.92
N GLY A 315 19.25 -9.03 24.43
CA GLY A 315 19.39 -7.81 23.64
C GLY A 315 20.76 -7.75 22.92
N SER A 316 20.96 -6.78 22.02
CA SER A 316 22.07 -6.71 21.06
C SER A 316 22.06 -7.85 20.03
N SER A 317 22.42 -9.06 20.47
CA SER A 317 22.81 -10.19 19.61
C SER A 317 21.78 -10.61 18.55
N LYS A 318 20.49 -10.28 18.70
CA LYS A 318 19.45 -10.70 17.73
C LYS A 318 19.52 -9.97 16.38
N PHE A 319 19.80 -8.65 16.39
CA PHE A 319 19.90 -7.88 15.15
C PHE A 319 21.22 -8.20 14.43
N GLU A 320 22.33 -8.19 15.18
CA GLU A 320 23.66 -8.63 14.73
C GLU A 320 23.61 -10.02 14.07
N ASN A 321 22.96 -11.01 14.71
CA ASN A 321 22.79 -12.34 14.13
C ASN A 321 21.94 -12.36 12.85
N LEU A 322 20.95 -11.47 12.70
CA LEU A 322 20.17 -11.37 11.46
C LEU A 322 21.00 -10.78 10.31
N VAL A 323 21.73 -9.69 10.58
CA VAL A 323 22.67 -9.06 9.62
C VAL A 323 23.74 -10.06 9.18
N VAL A 324 24.36 -10.77 10.13
CA VAL A 324 25.36 -11.82 9.85
C VAL A 324 24.75 -12.99 9.07
N ALA A 325 23.52 -13.43 9.37
CA ALA A 325 22.84 -14.47 8.62
C ALA A 325 22.52 -14.03 7.17
N GLN A 326 22.10 -12.78 6.97
CA GLN A 326 21.83 -12.20 5.65
C GLN A 326 23.11 -12.09 4.82
N TRP A 327 24.23 -11.65 5.41
CA TRP A 327 25.56 -11.64 4.78
C TRP A 327 26.01 -13.06 4.37
N ALA A 328 25.82 -14.05 5.24
CA ALA A 328 26.14 -15.44 4.96
C ALA A 328 25.25 -16.06 3.86
N LEU A 329 24.05 -15.54 3.63
CA LEU A 329 23.15 -15.93 2.53
C LEU A 329 23.51 -15.23 1.21
N LYS A 330 23.76 -13.92 1.22
CA LYS A 330 24.13 -13.12 0.02
C LYS A 330 25.45 -13.60 -0.61
N LYS A 331 26.36 -14.18 0.19
CA LYS A 331 27.58 -14.89 -0.28
C LYS A 331 27.38 -16.32 -0.81
N LYS A 332 26.19 -16.92 -0.66
CA LYS A 332 25.93 -18.34 -0.96
C LYS A 332 24.88 -18.59 -2.05
N SER A 333 24.34 -17.56 -2.70
CA SER A 333 23.32 -17.73 -3.74
C SER A 333 23.38 -16.58 -4.75
N PRO A 334 23.49 -16.85 -6.07
CA PRO A 334 23.48 -15.81 -7.12
C PRO A 334 22.07 -15.31 -7.47
N ILE A 335 21.03 -15.71 -6.72
CA ILE A 335 19.62 -15.42 -6.98
C ILE A 335 19.04 -14.68 -5.76
N LYS A 336 18.28 -13.60 -5.99
CA LYS A 336 17.59 -12.84 -4.93
C LYS A 336 16.57 -13.74 -4.20
N PRO A 337 16.65 -13.96 -2.87
CA PRO A 337 15.69 -14.79 -2.15
C PRO A 337 14.33 -14.10 -1.97
N THR A 338 13.24 -14.84 -2.14
CA THR A 338 11.86 -14.33 -2.03
C THR A 338 11.42 -14.12 -0.57
N HIS A 339 10.42 -13.26 -0.35
CA HIS A 339 9.83 -12.94 0.96
C HIS A 339 9.44 -14.21 1.77
N ALA A 340 8.89 -15.24 1.12
CA ALA A 340 8.56 -16.52 1.76
C ALA A 340 9.78 -17.32 2.25
N ALA A 341 10.95 -17.15 1.62
CA ALA A 341 12.20 -17.75 2.11
C ALA A 341 12.68 -17.05 3.39
N TRP A 342 12.63 -15.72 3.44
CA TRP A 342 13.01 -14.92 4.61
C TRP A 342 12.12 -15.24 5.83
N GLN A 343 10.80 -15.31 5.65
CA GLN A 343 9.87 -15.71 6.73
C GLN A 343 10.20 -17.10 7.31
N ARG A 344 10.49 -18.09 6.44
CA ARG A 344 10.90 -19.45 6.87
C ARG A 344 12.22 -19.47 7.65
N ILE A 345 13.13 -18.54 7.38
CA ILE A 345 14.41 -18.39 8.09
C ILE A 345 14.20 -17.73 9.47
N ALA A 346 13.39 -16.67 9.54
CA ALA A 346 13.03 -16.02 10.81
C ALA A 346 12.36 -17.02 11.79
N VAL A 347 11.47 -17.89 11.29
CA VAL A 347 10.89 -18.99 12.08
C VAL A 347 11.97 -19.97 12.56
N LYS A 348 12.86 -20.43 11.69
CA LYS A 348 13.93 -21.38 12.08
C LYS A 348 14.91 -20.80 13.11
N ALA A 349 15.25 -19.51 13.05
CA ALA A 349 16.03 -18.82 14.08
C ALA A 349 15.29 -18.80 15.43
N ARG A 350 13.97 -18.57 15.41
CA ARG A 350 13.09 -18.58 16.59
C ARG A 350 12.89 -19.99 17.19
N GLU A 351 13.06 -21.05 16.39
CA GLU A 351 13.02 -22.45 16.84
C GLU A 351 14.34 -22.97 17.40
N SER A 352 15.49 -22.63 16.78
CA SER A 352 16.80 -23.07 17.26
C SER A 352 17.10 -22.55 18.67
N SER A 353 16.70 -21.32 19.00
CA SER A 353 16.79 -20.77 20.37
C SER A 353 15.95 -21.55 21.40
N LYS A 354 14.86 -22.23 21.01
CA LYS A 354 14.02 -22.99 21.96
C LYS A 354 14.66 -24.30 22.44
N ARG A 355 15.67 -24.83 21.73
CA ARG A 355 16.31 -26.11 22.09
C ARG A 355 17.24 -26.05 23.32
N HIS A 356 17.57 -24.85 23.83
CA HIS A 356 18.48 -24.67 24.97
C HIS A 356 17.81 -24.59 26.35
N ARG A 357 16.48 -24.75 26.48
CA ARG A 357 15.74 -24.61 27.78
C ARG A 357 15.12 -25.93 28.30
N ARG A 358 15.74 -27.10 28.03
CA ARG A 358 15.34 -28.43 28.58
C ARG A 358 16.48 -29.45 28.77
N SER A 359 17.13 -29.46 29.93
CA SER A 359 17.68 -30.67 30.58
C SER A 359 18.23 -30.35 31.99
N SER A 360 17.46 -30.65 33.03
CA SER A 360 17.90 -30.46 34.44
C SER A 360 17.29 -31.49 35.40
N SER A 361 17.42 -32.76 35.06
CA SER A 361 17.17 -33.93 35.92
C SER A 361 17.94 -35.10 35.32
N GLY A 362 18.95 -35.61 36.03
CA GLY A 362 19.94 -36.52 35.45
C GLY A 362 19.63 -38.00 35.58
N LEU A 363 20.50 -38.83 35.00
CA LEU A 363 20.77 -40.20 35.43
C LEU A 363 22.24 -40.54 35.14
N SER A 364 22.78 -41.54 35.83
CA SER A 364 24.22 -41.90 35.84
C SER A 364 24.58 -42.94 34.77
N GLY A 365 25.84 -43.00 34.31
CA GLY A 365 26.31 -44.14 33.50
C GLY A 365 27.59 -43.96 32.67
N THR A 366 28.73 -44.35 33.23
CA THR A 366 29.72 -45.24 32.57
C THR A 366 30.39 -44.84 31.23
N LEU A 367 31.48 -44.04 31.33
CA LEU A 367 32.88 -44.48 31.13
C LEU A 367 33.46 -44.89 29.73
N ARG A 368 34.59 -44.23 29.37
CA ARG A 368 35.81 -44.66 28.61
C ARG A 368 35.92 -44.64 27.05
N LYS A 369 37.05 -44.03 26.62
CA LYS A 369 38.00 -44.37 25.50
C LYS A 369 37.42 -44.49 24.07
N LEU A 370 38.06 -43.92 23.04
CA LEU A 370 39.45 -44.19 22.60
C LEU A 370 40.24 -42.97 22.09
N LYS A 371 41.55 -43.17 21.83
CA LYS A 371 42.51 -42.21 21.24
C LYS A 371 43.44 -42.96 20.26
N ALA A 372 44.11 -42.20 19.38
CA ALA A 372 45.15 -42.62 18.40
C ALA A 372 44.62 -43.32 17.12
N SER A 373 45.30 -43.32 15.95
CA SER A 373 46.70 -42.94 15.67
C SER A 373 46.98 -42.37 14.24
N ARG A 374 47.77 -41.26 14.18
CA ARG A 374 48.91 -40.95 13.27
C ARG A 374 48.96 -41.34 11.75
N LYS A 375 49.43 -40.34 10.96
CA LYS A 375 50.43 -40.39 9.84
C LYS A 375 49.98 -40.97 8.47
N LYS A 376 50.53 -40.55 7.29
CA LYS A 376 51.44 -39.44 6.91
C LYS A 376 51.26 -39.07 5.40
N SER A 377 51.65 -37.85 5.01
CA SER A 377 52.26 -37.41 3.72
C SER A 377 51.55 -37.61 2.36
N ARG A 378 51.38 -36.49 1.64
CA ARG A 378 52.22 -36.12 0.47
C ARG A 378 52.38 -34.59 0.40
N SER A 379 53.24 -34.07 -0.47
CA SER A 379 53.71 -32.68 -0.50
C SER A 379 54.11 -32.23 -1.91
N GLU A 380 53.88 -30.97 -2.28
CA GLU A 380 54.61 -30.15 -3.29
C GLU A 380 54.02 -28.71 -3.31
N SER A 381 54.65 -27.77 -4.04
CA SER A 381 55.01 -26.46 -3.44
C SER A 381 55.20 -25.26 -4.40
N SER A 382 54.86 -24.05 -3.92
CA SER A 382 55.35 -22.70 -4.31
C SER A 382 54.93 -21.72 -3.17
N GLU A 383 55.82 -20.98 -2.46
CA GLU A 383 56.44 -19.68 -2.83
C GLU A 383 55.40 -18.54 -2.92
N SER A 384 55.18 -17.71 -1.88
CA SER A 384 55.94 -16.50 -1.39
C SER A 384 55.70 -15.25 -2.28
N GLU A 385 55.55 -14.01 -1.81
CA GLU A 385 55.88 -13.29 -0.54
C GLU A 385 54.66 -12.41 -0.09
N GLY A 386 54.62 -11.61 1.00
CA GLY A 386 55.49 -11.41 2.17
C GLY A 386 55.13 -10.13 2.98
N GLY A 387 55.04 -10.24 4.32
CA GLY A 387 54.94 -9.12 5.29
C GLY A 387 53.57 -8.44 5.49
N GLU A 388 53.20 -7.91 6.67
CA GLU A 388 53.70 -8.09 8.05
C GLU A 388 52.51 -7.93 9.03
N GLU A 389 52.46 -8.69 10.14
CA GLU A 389 51.51 -8.46 11.26
C GLU A 389 52.27 -8.08 12.54
N GLY A 390 51.83 -7.00 13.20
CA GLY A 390 52.44 -6.44 14.41
C GLY A 390 51.51 -6.48 15.63
N ASP A 391 51.56 -7.60 16.36
CA ASP A 391 51.17 -7.85 17.77
C ASP A 391 50.26 -6.84 18.53
N LEU A 392 49.11 -7.34 19.03
CA LEU A 392 48.49 -6.81 20.25
C LEU A 392 48.08 -7.95 21.19
N SER A 393 48.76 -8.02 22.34
CA SER A 393 48.73 -9.17 23.25
C SER A 393 47.38 -9.38 23.98
N VAL A 394 46.89 -10.62 23.97
CA VAL A 394 45.83 -11.07 24.89
C VAL A 394 46.45 -11.45 26.25
N SER A 395 45.97 -10.86 27.35
CA SER A 395 46.42 -11.26 28.69
C SER A 395 45.30 -11.39 29.74
N LYS A 396 45.31 -12.54 30.43
CA LYS A 396 44.79 -12.79 31.79
C LYS A 396 43.31 -12.44 32.09
N ARG A 397 42.43 -13.39 31.79
CA ARG A 397 41.41 -13.81 32.78
C ARG A 397 42.10 -14.64 33.87
N ASN A 398 41.99 -14.24 35.13
CA ASN A 398 41.60 -15.07 36.29
C ASN A 398 42.15 -14.53 37.63
N SER A 399 41.24 -14.07 38.49
CA SER A 399 41.36 -14.14 39.95
C SER A 399 39.96 -14.46 40.51
N LEU A 400 39.86 -15.19 41.63
CA LEU A 400 38.61 -15.82 42.06
C LEU A 400 37.99 -15.18 43.32
N ARG A 401 36.65 -15.10 43.30
CA ARG A 401 35.73 -15.34 44.44
C ARG A 401 36.09 -14.75 45.82
N ARG A 402 35.34 -13.73 46.26
CA ARG A 402 34.31 -13.80 47.34
C ARG A 402 33.91 -12.41 47.86
N ASN A 403 32.62 -12.08 47.80
CA ASN A 403 31.76 -12.21 48.98
C ASN A 403 30.27 -12.01 48.61
N SER A 404 29.38 -12.44 49.50
CA SER A 404 27.93 -12.41 49.30
C SER A 404 27.28 -11.24 50.05
N SER A 405 26.75 -10.28 49.30
CA SER A 405 25.72 -9.34 49.75
C SER A 405 24.64 -9.26 48.65
N ALA A 406 23.41 -8.90 49.00
CA ALA A 406 22.31 -8.86 48.05
C ALA A 406 22.54 -7.74 47.00
N PRO A 407 22.29 -7.98 45.70
CA PRO A 407 22.29 -6.90 44.73
C PRO A 407 21.15 -5.92 45.04
N PRO A 408 21.37 -4.60 44.99
CA PRO A 408 20.29 -3.63 45.10
C PRO A 408 19.31 -3.80 43.93
N GLN A 409 18.07 -3.33 44.09
CA GLN A 409 17.13 -3.22 42.98
C GLN A 409 17.69 -2.23 41.95
N GLN A 410 18.28 -2.76 40.88
CA GLN A 410 18.71 -1.93 39.75
C GLN A 410 17.47 -1.39 39.04
N THR A 411 17.10 -0.16 39.36
CA THR A 411 16.34 0.70 38.46
C THR A 411 17.16 0.83 37.17
N TRP A 412 16.63 0.29 36.07
CA TRP A 412 17.31 0.34 34.79
C TRP A 412 17.33 1.79 34.32
N LYS A 413 18.49 2.43 34.37
CA LYS A 413 18.65 3.76 33.76
C LYS A 413 18.41 3.63 32.27
N LYS A 414 17.45 4.41 31.76
CA LYS A 414 17.40 4.75 30.32
C LYS A 414 18.76 5.29 29.91
N LYS A 415 19.22 4.99 28.70
CA LYS A 415 20.41 5.64 28.17
C LYS A 415 20.13 7.14 27.99
N SER A 416 21.14 7.95 28.25
CA SER A 416 21.15 9.37 27.93
C SER A 416 22.23 9.69 26.92
N ILE A 417 21.91 10.61 26.00
CA ILE A 417 22.85 11.24 25.09
C ILE A 417 23.10 12.68 25.55
N ILE A 418 24.30 13.18 25.29
CA ILE A 418 24.63 14.59 25.52
C ILE A 418 24.18 15.39 24.30
N LEU A 419 23.24 16.31 24.49
CA LEU A 419 22.69 17.19 23.46
C LEU A 419 23.28 18.60 23.59
N SER A 420 23.78 19.14 22.48
CA SER A 420 24.21 20.55 22.40
C SER A 420 23.03 21.51 22.47
N LYS A 421 23.21 22.62 23.20
CA LYS A 421 22.26 23.74 23.25
C LYS A 421 21.96 24.27 21.83
N GLN A 422 22.99 24.43 21.01
CA GLN A 422 22.87 24.88 19.61
C GLN A 422 21.92 24.03 18.74
N LEU A 423 21.91 22.70 18.88
CA LEU A 423 20.97 21.84 18.15
C LEU A 423 19.57 21.83 18.81
N SER A 424 19.53 21.84 20.14
CA SER A 424 18.29 21.93 20.94
C SER A 424 17.47 23.20 20.64
N ASP A 425 18.12 24.34 20.41
CA ASP A 425 17.45 25.63 20.25
C ASP A 425 16.69 25.75 18.91
N LEU A 426 17.08 24.96 17.90
CA LEU A 426 16.39 24.84 16.60
C LEU A 426 15.07 24.05 16.69
N VAL A 427 14.84 23.31 17.79
CA VAL A 427 13.60 22.54 17.99
C VAL A 427 12.54 23.45 18.62
N LYS A 428 11.49 23.79 17.85
CA LYS A 428 10.39 24.66 18.29
C LYS A 428 9.04 23.94 18.42
N TYR A 429 8.53 23.36 17.32
CA TYR A 429 7.17 22.79 17.26
C TYR A 429 7.10 21.25 17.30
N THR A 430 8.25 20.59 17.30
CA THR A 430 8.39 19.18 16.96
C THR A 430 9.41 18.49 17.87
N ARG A 431 9.27 18.68 19.19
CA ARG A 431 10.14 18.03 20.18
C ARG A 431 9.88 16.53 20.20
N SER A 432 10.88 15.72 19.89
CA SER A 432 10.84 14.28 20.11
C SER A 432 10.72 13.98 21.60
N VAL A 433 9.71 13.18 21.98
CA VAL A 433 9.53 12.68 23.35
C VAL A 433 9.21 11.18 23.35
N ALA A 434 9.52 10.49 24.43
CA ALA A 434 9.16 9.09 24.59
C ALA A 434 7.64 8.93 24.81
N PHE A 435 7.05 7.90 24.19
CA PHE A 435 5.64 7.59 24.39
C PHE A 435 5.38 6.98 25.78
N SER A 436 4.89 7.81 26.70
CA SER A 436 4.44 7.43 28.06
C SER A 436 2.97 7.02 28.12
N GLY A 437 2.21 7.23 27.05
CA GLY A 437 0.77 7.03 26.97
C GLY A 437 0.09 8.20 26.25
N PHE A 438 -1.18 8.45 26.56
CA PHE A 438 -1.95 9.59 26.05
C PHE A 438 -2.31 10.58 27.19
N PRO A 439 -1.32 11.23 27.84
CA PRO A 439 -1.60 12.25 28.86
C PRO A 439 -2.40 13.42 28.27
N ALA A 440 -3.34 13.96 29.05
CA ALA A 440 -4.24 15.02 28.62
C ALA A 440 -3.54 16.39 28.53
N ASP A 441 -2.49 16.57 29.34
CA ASP A 441 -1.72 17.78 29.60
C ASP A 441 -0.42 17.90 28.77
N MET A 442 -0.16 16.97 27.83
CA MET A 442 1.00 17.06 26.94
C MET A 442 0.95 18.35 26.10
N PRO A 443 2.01 19.17 26.07
CA PRO A 443 2.08 20.34 25.21
C PRO A 443 2.00 19.95 23.72
N CYS A 444 1.28 20.72 22.90
CA CYS A 444 1.00 20.35 21.50
C CYS A 444 2.24 20.25 20.58
N TRP A 445 3.37 20.82 21.01
CA TRP A 445 4.68 20.78 20.35
C TRP A 445 5.54 19.55 20.74
N GLU A 446 5.06 18.71 21.65
CA GLU A 446 5.67 17.41 21.94
C GLU A 446 5.08 16.31 21.04
N LEU A 447 5.97 15.47 20.51
CA LEU A 447 5.74 14.58 19.39
C LEU A 447 6.36 13.20 19.67
N PRO A 448 5.55 12.19 20.05
CA PRO A 448 6.05 10.83 20.20
C PRO A 448 6.24 10.10 18.85
N SER A 449 7.33 9.34 18.78
CA SER A 449 7.61 8.35 17.73
C SER A 449 7.15 6.96 18.18
N LEU A 450 6.50 6.20 17.29
CA LEU A 450 6.00 4.85 17.55
C LEU A 450 6.37 3.85 16.45
N GLY A 451 7.00 2.73 16.81
CA GLY A 451 7.18 1.61 15.89
C GLY A 451 5.84 0.97 15.51
N GLU A 452 5.71 0.50 14.26
CA GLU A 452 4.44 0.00 13.70
C GLU A 452 3.71 -1.04 14.57
N MET A 453 4.44 -1.87 15.33
CA MET A 453 3.86 -2.93 16.17
C MET A 453 3.12 -2.35 17.38
N ARG A 454 3.70 -1.35 18.03
CA ARG A 454 3.11 -0.63 19.18
C ARG A 454 1.97 0.28 18.73
N ALA A 455 2.14 0.98 17.61
CA ALA A 455 1.06 1.73 16.99
C ALA A 455 -0.13 0.81 16.64
N SER A 456 0.11 -0.35 16.01
CA SER A 456 -0.93 -1.34 15.69
C SER A 456 -1.64 -1.88 16.94
N ASN A 457 -0.91 -2.07 18.05
CA ASN A 457 -1.51 -2.50 19.31
C ASN A 457 -2.42 -1.42 19.91
N LEU A 458 -2.02 -0.14 19.88
CA LEU A 458 -2.83 0.99 20.32
C LEU A 458 -4.08 1.17 19.45
N VAL A 459 -3.95 1.07 18.12
CA VAL A 459 -5.08 1.08 17.17
C VAL A 459 -6.10 -0.05 17.48
N ALA A 460 -5.62 -1.21 17.94
CA ALA A 460 -6.47 -2.36 18.27
C ALA A 460 -7.07 -2.35 19.69
N THR A 461 -6.58 -1.51 20.61
CA THR A 461 -6.94 -1.58 22.04
C THR A 461 -7.39 -0.26 22.68
N ARG A 462 -7.00 0.89 22.12
CA ARG A 462 -7.19 2.24 22.69
C ARG A 462 -7.50 3.27 21.60
N SER A 463 -8.32 2.88 20.61
CA SER A 463 -8.43 3.62 19.33
C SER A 463 -9.03 5.02 19.49
N MET A 464 -10.11 5.16 20.26
CA MET A 464 -10.69 6.47 20.60
C MET A 464 -9.74 7.38 21.39
N GLU A 465 -8.91 6.84 22.30
CA GLU A 465 -7.91 7.63 23.01
C GLU A 465 -6.82 8.14 22.06
N PHE A 466 -6.43 7.32 21.08
CA PHE A 466 -5.43 7.68 20.08
C PHE A 466 -5.93 8.80 19.15
N VAL A 467 -7.21 8.79 18.77
CA VAL A 467 -7.84 9.93 18.05
C VAL A 467 -7.84 11.20 18.90
N ASN A 468 -8.24 11.12 20.18
CA ASN A 468 -8.26 12.26 21.11
C ASN A 468 -6.85 12.78 21.50
N PHE A 469 -5.81 11.99 21.26
CA PHE A 469 -4.42 12.45 21.30
C PHE A 469 -4.04 13.18 20.00
N THR A 470 -4.26 12.55 18.84
CA THR A 470 -3.82 13.13 17.56
C THR A 470 -4.67 14.31 17.08
N SER A 471 -5.84 14.59 17.67
CA SER A 471 -6.54 15.86 17.44
C SER A 471 -5.70 17.07 17.91
N ARG A 472 -4.88 16.90 18.95
CA ARG A 472 -4.12 17.99 19.60
C ARG A 472 -2.61 17.91 19.35
N ASN A 473 -2.02 16.72 19.42
CA ASN A 473 -0.59 16.48 19.26
C ASN A 473 -0.24 15.86 17.91
N LEU A 474 1.00 16.06 17.45
CA LEU A 474 1.58 15.31 16.34
C LEU A 474 2.05 13.92 16.83
N CYS A 475 1.81 12.87 16.05
CA CYS A 475 2.35 11.54 16.29
C CYS A 475 3.06 11.02 15.03
N ARG A 476 4.25 10.43 15.22
CA ARG A 476 4.97 9.70 14.18
C ARG A 476 4.78 8.20 14.33
N VAL A 477 4.56 7.51 13.21
CA VAL A 477 4.61 6.04 13.13
C VAL A 477 5.66 5.65 12.10
N TYR A 478 6.53 4.68 12.40
CA TYR A 478 7.60 4.24 11.51
C TYR A 478 7.65 2.70 11.35
N PRO A 479 8.24 2.19 10.24
CA PRO A 479 8.35 0.76 9.98
C PRO A 479 9.17 0.03 11.05
N SER A 480 8.87 -1.24 11.29
CA SER A 480 9.68 -2.08 12.19
C SER A 480 11.06 -2.39 11.58
N ALA A 481 12.12 -2.33 12.39
CA ALA A 481 13.47 -2.80 12.03
C ALA A 481 13.54 -4.26 11.55
N TYR A 482 12.49 -5.08 11.73
CA TYR A 482 12.38 -6.39 11.09
C TYR A 482 12.14 -6.33 9.57
N ARG A 483 11.74 -5.18 9.01
CA ARG A 483 11.52 -4.93 7.57
C ARG A 483 12.82 -4.59 6.85
N ILE A 484 13.78 -5.50 6.96
CA ILE A 484 15.12 -5.37 6.36
C ILE A 484 15.06 -5.25 4.82
N ASP A 485 14.02 -5.79 4.18
CA ASP A 485 13.72 -5.63 2.76
C ASP A 485 13.14 -4.25 2.39
N SER A 486 13.04 -3.33 3.35
CA SER A 486 12.39 -2.02 3.22
C SER A 486 10.91 -2.11 2.85
N SER A 487 10.25 -3.23 3.11
CA SER A 487 8.79 -3.34 2.98
C SER A 487 8.07 -2.29 3.83
N ASN A 488 6.79 -2.06 3.51
CA ASN A 488 5.95 -1.08 4.20
C ASN A 488 4.79 -1.77 4.93
N TYR A 489 4.39 -1.21 6.08
CA TYR A 489 3.18 -1.60 6.81
C TYR A 489 1.94 -0.92 6.20
N ASN A 490 0.74 -1.39 6.52
CA ASN A 490 -0.50 -0.73 6.07
C ASN A 490 -0.67 0.62 6.82
N PRO A 491 -0.69 1.78 6.13
CA PRO A 491 -0.78 3.08 6.78
C PRO A 491 -2.22 3.43 7.20
N GLN A 492 -3.24 2.83 6.58
CA GLN A 492 -4.64 3.21 6.80
C GLN A 492 -5.09 3.09 8.27
N PRO A 493 -4.78 2.03 9.05
CA PRO A 493 -5.16 1.96 10.45
C PRO A 493 -4.57 3.09 11.32
N MET A 494 -3.39 3.62 10.95
CA MET A 494 -2.75 4.74 11.63
C MET A 494 -3.46 6.06 11.29
N TRP A 495 -3.80 6.26 10.01
CA TRP A 495 -4.61 7.42 9.58
C TRP A 495 -6.03 7.37 10.15
N ASN A 496 -6.62 6.19 10.32
CA ASN A 496 -7.92 6.00 10.98
C ASN A 496 -7.88 6.45 12.44
N CYS A 497 -6.73 6.31 13.13
CA CYS A 497 -6.50 6.89 14.47
C CYS A 497 -5.92 8.32 14.44
N GLY A 498 -5.90 8.97 13.26
CA GLY A 498 -5.56 10.38 13.10
C GLY A 498 -4.05 10.71 13.10
N CYS A 499 -3.18 9.70 13.08
CA CYS A 499 -1.73 9.88 13.04
C CYS A 499 -1.30 10.67 11.80
N GLN A 500 -0.47 11.69 12.00
CA GLN A 500 -0.09 12.64 10.95
C GLN A 500 1.13 12.17 10.18
N LEU A 501 2.20 11.80 10.90
CA LEU A 501 3.52 11.48 10.35
C LEU A 501 3.68 9.96 10.20
N VAL A 502 2.86 9.37 9.34
CA VAL A 502 2.89 7.93 9.04
C VAL A 502 3.98 7.66 8.01
N ALA A 503 5.18 7.39 8.49
CA ALA A 503 6.41 7.33 7.71
C ALA A 503 6.57 5.99 6.97
N LEU A 504 6.97 6.06 5.70
CA LEU A 504 7.08 4.92 4.78
C LEU A 504 8.44 4.92 4.05
N ASN A 505 8.92 3.73 3.69
CA ASN A 505 10.08 3.52 2.81
C ASN A 505 9.68 3.88 1.36
N TYR A 506 10.07 5.07 0.88
CA TYR A 506 9.68 5.60 -0.44
C TYR A 506 10.35 4.87 -1.61
N GLN A 507 11.48 4.20 -1.37
CA GLN A 507 12.19 3.37 -2.34
C GLN A 507 11.46 2.04 -2.66
N THR A 508 10.40 1.70 -1.90
CA THR A 508 9.69 0.42 -2.03
C THR A 508 8.29 0.62 -2.62
N GLU A 509 8.24 0.55 -3.95
CA GLU A 509 6.99 0.63 -4.71
C GLU A 509 5.99 -0.50 -4.45
N GLY A 510 4.73 -0.27 -4.85
CA GLY A 510 3.63 -1.21 -4.73
C GLY A 510 2.50 -0.71 -3.82
N ARG A 511 1.59 -1.61 -3.43
CA ARG A 511 0.26 -1.28 -2.87
C ARG A 511 0.28 -0.18 -1.80
N VAL A 512 1.24 -0.18 -0.86
CA VAL A 512 1.30 0.83 0.20
C VAL A 512 1.70 2.23 -0.31
N MET A 513 2.72 2.34 -1.16
CA MET A 513 3.12 3.63 -1.71
C MET A 513 2.04 4.20 -2.66
N GLN A 514 1.36 3.32 -3.39
CA GLN A 514 0.20 3.67 -4.23
C GLN A 514 -0.98 4.20 -3.40
N ILE A 515 -1.27 3.59 -2.24
CA ILE A 515 -2.25 4.07 -1.25
C ILE A 515 -1.87 5.45 -0.71
N ALA A 516 -0.58 5.67 -0.38
CA ALA A 516 -0.11 6.96 0.10
C ALA A 516 -0.20 8.06 -0.96
N ARG A 517 0.29 7.79 -2.18
CA ARG A 517 0.21 8.68 -3.34
C ARG A 517 -1.24 9.10 -3.64
N ALA A 518 -2.17 8.15 -3.67
CA ALA A 518 -3.59 8.43 -3.87
C ALA A 518 -4.21 9.31 -2.77
N LYS A 519 -3.80 9.12 -1.51
CA LYS A 519 -4.23 9.97 -0.40
C LYS A 519 -3.73 11.41 -0.57
N PHE A 520 -2.43 11.60 -0.81
CA PHE A 520 -1.85 12.95 -0.89
C PHE A 520 -2.21 13.70 -2.18
N ASN A 521 -2.42 12.98 -3.29
CA ASN A 521 -2.98 13.54 -4.52
C ASN A 521 -4.33 14.25 -4.32
N SER A 522 -5.14 13.87 -3.31
CA SER A 522 -6.45 14.50 -3.05
C SER A 522 -6.42 15.99 -2.69
N ASN A 523 -5.24 16.57 -2.41
CA ASN A 523 -5.04 18.00 -2.18
C ASN A 523 -3.93 18.56 -3.08
N GLY A 524 -4.01 18.27 -4.38
CA GLY A 524 -3.02 18.71 -5.38
C GLY A 524 -1.60 18.21 -5.15
N ASN A 525 -1.47 17.01 -4.55
CA ASN A 525 -0.21 16.43 -4.08
C ASN A 525 0.69 17.37 -3.25
N CYS A 526 0.12 18.36 -2.57
CA CYS A 526 0.89 19.32 -1.79
C CYS A 526 1.50 18.72 -0.49
N GLY A 527 1.26 17.45 -0.23
CA GLY A 527 1.80 16.67 0.88
C GLY A 527 1.07 16.84 2.23
N TYR A 528 0.03 17.67 2.26
CA TYR A 528 -0.83 17.89 3.42
C TYR A 528 -2.30 17.61 3.05
N VAL A 529 -2.99 16.78 3.83
CA VAL A 529 -4.42 16.46 3.63
C VAL A 529 -5.15 16.66 4.94
N LEU A 530 -6.18 17.51 4.95
CA LEU A 530 -6.93 17.86 6.16
C LEU A 530 -7.70 16.64 6.70
N LYS A 531 -7.64 16.42 8.02
CA LYS A 531 -8.40 15.35 8.69
C LYS A 531 -9.92 15.64 8.66
N PRO A 532 -10.77 14.59 8.66
CA PRO A 532 -12.21 14.75 8.84
C PRO A 532 -12.54 15.59 10.07
N GLN A 533 -13.66 16.31 10.07
CA GLN A 533 -14.03 17.20 11.18
C GLN A 533 -14.08 16.46 12.53
N VAL A 534 -14.69 15.28 12.58
CA VAL A 534 -14.80 14.45 13.80
C VAL A 534 -13.45 14.00 14.38
N MET A 535 -12.36 14.14 13.63
CA MET A 535 -10.98 13.83 14.05
C MET A 535 -10.14 15.08 14.38
N ARG A 536 -10.80 16.24 14.47
CA ARG A 536 -10.25 17.57 14.77
C ARG A 536 -10.97 18.26 15.95
N GLU A 537 -11.88 17.54 16.61
CA GLU A 537 -12.64 18.00 17.77
C GLU A 537 -11.97 17.50 19.06
N GLU A 538 -11.89 18.36 20.09
CA GLU A 538 -11.12 18.07 21.31
C GLU A 538 -11.76 16.99 22.20
N THR A 539 -13.09 16.85 22.14
CA THR A 539 -13.87 15.81 22.83
C THR A 539 -14.51 14.87 21.81
N CYS A 540 -13.68 14.17 21.05
CA CYS A 540 -14.10 13.31 19.96
C CYS A 540 -14.66 11.96 20.48
N SER A 541 -15.91 11.64 20.11
CA SER A 541 -16.57 10.35 20.39
C SER A 541 -16.47 9.33 19.26
N PHE A 542 -15.65 9.59 18.25
CA PHE A 542 -15.44 8.71 17.10
C PHE A 542 -14.43 7.60 17.44
N GLU A 543 -14.90 6.35 17.42
CA GLU A 543 -14.07 5.14 17.56
C GLU A 543 -13.99 4.43 16.19
N PRO A 544 -12.82 4.45 15.52
CA PRO A 544 -12.63 3.89 14.18
C PRO A 544 -13.05 2.43 13.98
N ASN A 545 -13.06 1.63 15.05
CA ASN A 545 -13.28 0.18 15.00
C ASN A 545 -14.76 -0.24 15.17
N LEU A 546 -15.70 0.71 15.28
CA LEU A 546 -17.14 0.40 15.39
C LEU A 546 -17.73 -0.06 14.04
N CYS A 547 -18.78 -0.89 14.13
CA CYS A 547 -19.61 -1.27 12.98
C CYS A 547 -20.51 -0.12 12.48
N ASP A 548 -20.61 0.97 13.23
CA ASP A 548 -21.24 2.22 12.79
C ASP A 548 -20.51 3.42 13.42
N PRO A 549 -19.39 3.86 12.83
CA PRO A 549 -18.51 4.87 13.44
C PRO A 549 -18.95 6.31 13.13
N VAL A 550 -19.73 6.53 12.06
CA VAL A 550 -20.27 7.84 11.65
C VAL A 550 -21.66 7.66 11.06
N THR A 551 -22.67 8.25 11.69
CA THR A 551 -24.08 8.06 11.30
C THR A 551 -24.46 8.86 10.05
N ASN A 552 -24.03 10.11 9.95
CA ASN A 552 -24.59 11.11 9.02
C ASN A 552 -23.72 11.41 7.79
N GLN A 553 -22.71 10.59 7.48
CA GLN A 553 -21.79 10.82 6.34
C GLN A 553 -21.75 9.65 5.34
N LYS A 554 -22.58 8.62 5.53
CA LYS A 554 -22.52 7.37 4.76
C LYS A 554 -22.93 7.58 3.30
N LYS A 555 -22.17 7.01 2.37
CA LYS A 555 -22.46 7.00 0.94
C LYS A 555 -22.67 5.60 0.41
N LEU A 556 -23.47 5.47 -0.65
CA LEU A 556 -23.50 4.30 -1.52
C LEU A 556 -22.72 4.60 -2.79
N LEU A 557 -21.61 3.89 -3.00
CA LEU A 557 -20.90 3.86 -4.28
C LEU A 557 -21.50 2.74 -5.13
N THR A 558 -22.03 3.10 -6.31
CA THR A 558 -22.41 2.13 -7.34
C THR A 558 -21.46 2.30 -8.53
N ILE A 559 -20.69 1.27 -8.84
CA ILE A 559 -19.62 1.31 -9.83
C ILE A 559 -19.87 0.22 -10.87
N ARG A 560 -20.06 0.61 -12.13
CA ARG A 560 -20.15 -0.32 -13.26
C ARG A 560 -18.82 -0.30 -14.02
N ILE A 561 -18.13 -1.44 -14.02
CA ILE A 561 -16.89 -1.66 -14.77
C ILE A 561 -17.32 -2.10 -16.17
N ILE A 562 -17.11 -1.25 -17.17
CA ILE A 562 -17.67 -1.44 -18.51
C ILE A 562 -16.64 -2.18 -19.38
N SER A 563 -15.53 -1.54 -19.72
CA SER A 563 -14.51 -2.07 -20.62
C SER A 563 -13.10 -1.59 -20.27
N GLY A 564 -12.08 -2.35 -20.67
CA GLY A 564 -10.68 -1.95 -20.61
C GLY A 564 -10.16 -1.58 -22.01
N GLN A 565 -9.06 -0.84 -22.05
CA GLN A 565 -8.40 -0.44 -23.30
C GLN A 565 -6.89 -0.65 -23.17
N GLN A 566 -6.28 -1.23 -24.21
CA GLN A 566 -4.82 -1.38 -24.40
C GLN A 566 -4.06 -1.87 -23.15
N LEU A 567 -4.60 -2.87 -22.45
CA LEU A 567 -3.95 -3.49 -21.31
C LEU A 567 -2.68 -4.23 -21.78
N PRO A 568 -1.51 -3.96 -21.20
CA PRO A 568 -0.26 -4.62 -21.60
C PRO A 568 -0.20 -6.06 -21.10
N LYS A 569 0.65 -6.87 -21.73
CA LYS A 569 1.07 -8.17 -21.18
C LYS A 569 1.93 -7.95 -19.92
N PRO A 570 1.87 -8.83 -18.90
CA PRO A 570 2.65 -8.66 -17.68
C PRO A 570 4.16 -8.46 -17.94
N PRO A 571 4.81 -7.42 -17.39
CA PRO A 571 6.21 -7.09 -17.68
C PRO A 571 7.22 -8.11 -17.14
N GLN A 572 6.75 -9.11 -16.36
CA GLN A 572 7.55 -10.21 -15.83
C GLN A 572 7.40 -11.51 -16.65
N SER A 573 6.52 -11.52 -17.66
CA SER A 573 6.37 -12.66 -18.57
C SER A 573 7.67 -12.94 -19.32
N LEU A 574 8.21 -14.16 -19.18
CA LEU A 574 9.50 -14.59 -19.75
C LEU A 574 9.58 -14.48 -21.29
N LEU A 575 8.45 -14.28 -21.96
CA LEU A 575 8.33 -14.16 -23.41
C LEU A 575 8.01 -12.72 -23.88
N GLY A 576 7.72 -11.80 -22.96
CA GLY A 576 7.41 -10.39 -23.25
C GLY A 576 6.25 -10.24 -24.25
N GLU A 577 6.46 -9.50 -25.35
CA GLU A 577 5.47 -9.38 -26.44
C GLU A 577 5.02 -10.73 -27.01
N ARG A 578 5.87 -11.76 -26.96
CA ARG A 578 5.60 -13.13 -27.42
C ARG A 578 4.96 -14.02 -26.34
N GLY A 579 4.67 -13.45 -25.17
CA GLY A 579 3.87 -14.12 -24.14
C GLY A 579 2.45 -14.38 -24.61
N GLU A 580 1.71 -15.12 -23.80
CA GLU A 580 0.31 -15.43 -24.11
C GLU A 580 -0.55 -14.15 -24.13
N ILE A 581 -1.77 -14.24 -24.66
CA ILE A 581 -2.69 -13.10 -24.68
C ILE A 581 -3.43 -13.11 -23.36
N ILE A 582 -3.53 -11.94 -22.73
CA ILE A 582 -3.99 -11.87 -21.34
C ILE A 582 -5.48 -12.24 -21.20
N ASP A 583 -5.81 -12.74 -20.02
CA ASP A 583 -7.15 -13.12 -19.55
C ASP A 583 -7.58 -12.15 -18.43
N PRO A 584 -8.00 -10.90 -18.73
CA PRO A 584 -8.01 -9.86 -17.71
C PRO A 584 -9.32 -9.81 -16.92
N TYR A 585 -9.16 -9.52 -15.62
CA TYR A 585 -10.25 -9.14 -14.72
C TYR A 585 -9.87 -7.94 -13.85
N VAL A 586 -10.89 -7.28 -13.29
CA VAL A 586 -10.73 -6.12 -12.42
C VAL A 586 -11.12 -6.47 -10.99
N GLU A 587 -10.19 -6.30 -10.07
CA GLU A 587 -10.41 -6.29 -8.62
C GLU A 587 -10.62 -4.84 -8.17
N VAL A 588 -11.78 -4.54 -7.59
CA VAL A 588 -12.11 -3.23 -7.01
C VAL A 588 -12.14 -3.37 -5.49
N GLU A 589 -11.33 -2.58 -4.78
CA GLU A 589 -11.30 -2.55 -3.32
C GLU A 589 -11.55 -1.15 -2.74
N VAL A 590 -12.28 -1.11 -1.63
CA VAL A 590 -12.41 0.07 -0.76
C VAL A 590 -11.46 -0.09 0.42
N ILE A 591 -10.74 0.98 0.75
CA ILE A 591 -9.70 1.01 1.77
C ILE A 591 -9.99 2.18 2.69
N GLY A 592 -10.37 1.94 3.95
CA GLY A 592 -10.82 3.00 4.84
C GLY A 592 -10.88 2.55 6.29
N LEU A 593 -12.01 2.80 6.95
CA LEU A 593 -12.31 2.18 8.24
C LEU A 593 -12.47 0.65 8.08
N PRO A 594 -12.25 -0.15 9.15
CA PRO A 594 -12.43 -1.60 9.10
C PRO A 594 -13.81 -2.04 8.55
N VAL A 595 -14.86 -1.27 8.84
CA VAL A 595 -16.23 -1.50 8.35
C VAL A 595 -16.41 -1.22 6.84
N ASP A 596 -15.53 -0.43 6.22
CA ASP A 596 -15.60 -0.06 4.79
C ASP A 596 -14.73 -0.97 3.91
N CYS A 597 -13.89 -1.83 4.51
CA CYS A 597 -12.89 -2.64 3.80
C CYS A 597 -13.50 -3.87 3.09
N PHE A 598 -13.98 -3.65 1.86
CA PHE A 598 -14.52 -4.68 0.97
C PHE A 598 -13.77 -4.77 -0.36
N LYS A 599 -13.72 -5.98 -0.93
CA LYS A 599 -13.27 -6.28 -2.31
C LYS A 599 -14.43 -6.79 -3.14
N ALA A 600 -14.43 -6.47 -4.43
CA ALA A 600 -15.26 -7.10 -5.45
C ALA A 600 -14.39 -7.45 -6.67
N VAL A 601 -14.72 -8.53 -7.38
CA VAL A 601 -13.93 -9.00 -8.53
C VAL A 601 -14.86 -9.34 -9.69
N THR A 602 -14.57 -8.81 -10.88
CA THR A 602 -15.33 -9.10 -12.11
C THR A 602 -15.18 -10.56 -12.54
N LYS A 603 -15.98 -10.98 -13.52
CA LYS A 603 -15.64 -12.10 -14.39
C LYS A 603 -14.32 -11.82 -15.13
N THR A 604 -13.67 -12.87 -15.56
CA THR A 604 -12.53 -12.84 -16.48
C THR A 604 -13.03 -12.70 -17.91
N VAL A 605 -12.34 -11.92 -18.74
CA VAL A 605 -12.49 -11.96 -20.20
C VAL A 605 -11.36 -12.84 -20.72
N GLN A 606 -11.62 -13.69 -21.70
CA GLN A 606 -10.60 -14.59 -22.25
C GLN A 606 -9.93 -13.94 -23.46
N ASP A 607 -8.60 -14.10 -23.57
CA ASP A 607 -7.83 -13.87 -24.80
C ASP A 607 -7.92 -12.41 -25.33
N ASN A 608 -8.08 -11.41 -24.45
CA ASN A 608 -8.26 -10.00 -24.85
C ASN A 608 -7.86 -8.97 -23.80
N GLY A 609 -6.65 -8.39 -23.95
CA GLY A 609 -6.23 -7.15 -23.30
C GLY A 609 -6.47 -5.87 -24.11
N PHE A 610 -6.67 -5.97 -25.44
CA PHE A 610 -6.84 -4.80 -26.29
C PHE A 610 -8.12 -3.99 -25.98
N ASN A 611 -9.26 -4.69 -25.86
CA ASN A 611 -10.57 -4.08 -25.61
C ASN A 611 -11.55 -5.00 -24.84
N PRO A 612 -11.17 -5.59 -23.69
CA PRO A 612 -12.06 -6.44 -22.90
C PRO A 612 -13.32 -5.70 -22.45
N ASN A 613 -14.47 -6.39 -22.44
CA ASN A 613 -15.74 -5.84 -21.99
C ASN A 613 -16.34 -6.72 -20.89
N TRP A 614 -16.41 -6.17 -19.67
CA TRP A 614 -16.98 -6.86 -18.51
C TRP A 614 -18.46 -6.53 -18.32
N ASN A 615 -18.81 -5.24 -18.40
CA ASN A 615 -20.11 -4.65 -18.09
C ASN A 615 -20.79 -5.23 -16.83
N GLN A 616 -20.07 -5.19 -15.70
CA GLN A 616 -20.55 -5.69 -14.40
C GLN A 616 -20.59 -4.59 -13.35
N THR A 617 -21.52 -4.69 -12.40
CA THR A 617 -21.76 -3.63 -11.40
C THR A 617 -21.47 -4.11 -9.97
N VAL A 618 -20.78 -3.27 -9.20
CA VAL A 618 -20.43 -3.48 -7.79
C VAL A 618 -20.96 -2.34 -6.92
N PHE A 619 -21.21 -2.66 -5.65
CA PHE A 619 -21.89 -1.77 -4.70
C PHE A 619 -21.13 -1.77 -3.37
N PHE A 620 -20.72 -0.59 -2.90
CA PHE A 620 -20.03 -0.41 -1.63
C PHE A 620 -20.74 0.64 -0.78
N THR A 621 -21.13 0.27 0.46
CA THR A 621 -21.50 1.24 1.48
C THR A 621 -20.23 1.73 2.15
N VAL A 622 -20.00 3.05 2.14
CA VAL A 622 -18.82 3.69 2.72
C VAL A 622 -19.27 4.61 3.85
N HIS A 623 -18.89 4.30 5.08
CA HIS A 623 -19.28 5.01 6.29
C HIS A 623 -18.50 6.32 6.46
N MET A 624 -17.22 6.34 6.08
CA MET A 624 -16.39 7.55 6.17
C MET A 624 -15.67 7.89 4.85
N PRO A 625 -16.39 8.47 3.86
CA PRO A 625 -15.82 8.87 2.57
C PRO A 625 -14.60 9.81 2.68
N ASP A 626 -14.50 10.59 3.77
CA ASP A 626 -13.40 11.54 4.00
C ASP A 626 -12.01 10.89 4.16
N ILE A 627 -11.94 9.61 4.55
CA ILE A 627 -10.66 8.87 4.65
C ILE A 627 -10.60 7.60 3.81
N ALA A 628 -11.69 7.27 3.11
CA ALA A 628 -11.77 6.11 2.24
C ALA A 628 -11.07 6.37 0.90
N LEU A 629 -10.37 5.35 0.42
CA LEU A 629 -9.81 5.27 -0.92
C LEU A 629 -10.55 4.17 -1.71
N LEU A 630 -10.75 4.41 -3.01
CA LEU A 630 -11.23 3.43 -3.97
C LEU A 630 -10.06 3.02 -4.87
N ARG A 631 -9.84 1.72 -5.04
CA ARG A 631 -8.74 1.18 -5.85
C ARG A 631 -9.24 0.16 -6.86
N PHE A 632 -8.76 0.30 -8.08
CA PHE A 632 -8.90 -0.66 -9.18
C PHE A 632 -7.55 -1.35 -9.38
N VAL A 633 -7.54 -2.68 -9.51
CA VAL A 633 -6.37 -3.47 -9.90
C VAL A 633 -6.77 -4.39 -11.04
N VAL A 634 -5.98 -4.39 -12.11
CA VAL A 634 -6.15 -5.29 -13.25
C VAL A 634 -5.19 -6.45 -13.10
N TRP A 635 -5.73 -7.66 -13.20
CA TRP A 635 -5.02 -8.93 -13.06
C TRP A 635 -5.22 -9.79 -14.30
N ASP A 636 -4.18 -10.55 -14.64
CA ASP A 636 -4.24 -11.72 -15.52
C ASP A 636 -4.76 -12.94 -14.72
N GLU A 637 -5.48 -13.88 -15.34
CA GLU A 637 -5.88 -15.15 -14.71
C GLU A 637 -5.16 -16.36 -15.31
N ASP A 638 -3.93 -16.60 -14.84
CA ASP A 638 -3.13 -17.75 -15.26
C ASP A 638 -3.60 -19.08 -14.64
N PRO A 639 -3.46 -20.24 -15.35
CA PRO A 639 -3.67 -21.57 -14.78
C PRO A 639 -2.80 -21.91 -13.54
N ILE A 640 -1.77 -21.11 -13.26
CA ILE A 640 -0.81 -21.30 -12.17
C ILE A 640 -0.91 -20.18 -11.10
N GLY A 641 -1.66 -19.10 -11.35
CA GLY A 641 -1.69 -17.96 -10.42
C GLY A 641 -2.51 -16.76 -10.91
N ARG A 642 -1.92 -15.57 -10.78
CA ARG A 642 -2.41 -14.32 -11.37
C ARG A 642 -1.28 -13.31 -11.46
N ASP A 643 -1.05 -12.76 -12.63
CA ASP A 643 -0.04 -11.71 -12.82
C ASP A 643 -0.63 -10.30 -12.73
N TYR A 644 0.15 -9.37 -12.20
CA TYR A 644 -0.25 -7.97 -12.02
C TYR A 644 -0.01 -7.20 -13.33
N ILE A 645 -1.07 -6.59 -13.85
CA ILE A 645 -0.99 -5.75 -15.06
C ILE A 645 -0.84 -4.28 -14.66
N GLY A 646 -1.76 -3.74 -13.84
CA GLY A 646 -1.79 -2.32 -13.50
C GLY A 646 -2.82 -1.97 -12.42
N GLN A 647 -2.84 -0.72 -11.97
CA GLN A 647 -3.78 -0.25 -10.95
C GLN A 647 -4.07 1.24 -11.07
N ALA A 648 -5.17 1.69 -10.47
CA ALA A 648 -5.35 3.09 -10.10
C ALA A 648 -6.03 3.19 -8.73
N THR A 649 -5.56 4.10 -7.87
CA THR A 649 -6.12 4.34 -6.53
C THR A 649 -6.46 5.82 -6.39
N PHE A 650 -7.64 6.12 -5.85
CA PHE A 650 -8.18 7.46 -5.70
C PHE A 650 -8.78 7.66 -4.31
N ALA A 651 -8.73 8.86 -3.74
CA ALA A 651 -9.53 9.19 -2.57
C ALA A 651 -11.01 9.30 -2.97
N VAL A 652 -11.95 8.77 -2.17
CA VAL A 652 -13.38 8.75 -2.51
C VAL A 652 -13.95 10.16 -2.69
N ARG A 653 -13.45 11.16 -1.95
CA ARG A 653 -13.77 12.59 -2.15
C ARG A 653 -13.33 13.16 -3.50
N SER A 654 -12.37 12.53 -4.19
CA SER A 654 -11.81 13.01 -5.47
C SER A 654 -12.34 12.24 -6.68
N LEU A 655 -13.40 11.45 -6.51
CA LEU A 655 -14.08 10.76 -7.61
C LEU A 655 -15.12 11.66 -8.25
N SER A 656 -15.04 11.84 -9.56
CA SER A 656 -16.09 12.44 -10.37
C SER A 656 -17.18 11.40 -10.70
N PRO A 657 -18.49 11.73 -10.63
CA PRO A 657 -19.56 10.81 -11.00
C PRO A 657 -19.77 10.73 -12.53
N GLY A 658 -20.56 9.75 -12.97
CA GLY A 658 -20.91 9.53 -14.37
C GLY A 658 -19.97 8.58 -15.10
N TYR A 659 -19.98 8.65 -16.43
CA TYR A 659 -19.12 7.85 -17.30
C TYR A 659 -17.73 8.48 -17.39
N ARG A 660 -16.71 7.81 -16.83
CA ARG A 660 -15.35 8.33 -16.71
C ARG A 660 -14.34 7.30 -17.21
N HIS A 661 -13.20 7.77 -17.71
CA HIS A 661 -12.01 6.93 -17.86
C HIS A 661 -11.09 7.09 -16.65
N LEU A 662 -10.49 5.99 -16.22
CA LEU A 662 -9.40 6.00 -15.25
C LEU A 662 -8.15 5.44 -15.90
N HIS A 663 -7.06 6.20 -15.82
CA HIS A 663 -5.74 5.82 -16.34
C HIS A 663 -5.04 4.91 -15.33
N LEU A 664 -4.48 3.80 -15.79
CA LEU A 664 -3.68 2.92 -14.95
C LEU A 664 -2.29 3.54 -14.73
N GLU A 665 -1.85 3.53 -13.48
CA GLU A 665 -0.61 4.17 -13.04
C GLU A 665 0.60 3.60 -13.78
N SER A 666 1.43 4.50 -14.33
CA SER A 666 2.63 4.19 -15.11
C SER A 666 2.39 3.41 -16.41
N LEU A 667 1.18 3.47 -16.98
CA LEU A 667 0.81 2.81 -18.24
C LEU A 667 0.09 3.80 -19.19
N ASP A 668 0.86 4.51 -20.00
CA ASP A 668 0.46 5.70 -20.80
C ASP A 668 -0.77 5.54 -21.72
N HIS A 669 -1.20 4.31 -22.02
CA HIS A 669 -2.34 4.03 -22.92
C HIS A 669 -3.40 3.10 -22.29
N ALA A 670 -3.15 2.58 -21.08
CA ALA A 670 -4.01 1.56 -20.48
C ALA A 670 -5.09 2.20 -19.58
N THR A 671 -6.34 2.13 -19.99
CA THR A 671 -7.48 2.71 -19.26
C THR A 671 -8.55 1.68 -18.93
N LEU A 672 -9.34 1.97 -17.89
CA LEU A 672 -10.66 1.35 -17.70
C LEU A 672 -11.74 2.42 -17.91
N PHE A 673 -12.79 2.04 -18.63
CA PHE A 673 -14.01 2.82 -18.76
C PHE A 673 -15.03 2.34 -17.72
N VAL A 674 -15.49 3.27 -16.89
CA VAL A 674 -16.39 2.99 -15.76
C VAL A 674 -17.55 3.97 -15.73
N HIS A 675 -18.63 3.59 -15.05
CA HIS A 675 -19.70 4.49 -14.67
C HIS A 675 -19.87 4.47 -13.15
N ILE A 676 -19.76 5.63 -12.49
CA ILE A 676 -19.79 5.74 -11.02
C ILE A 676 -20.91 6.67 -10.54
N MET A 677 -21.76 6.17 -9.64
CA MET A 677 -22.73 6.97 -8.89
C MET A 677 -22.32 7.03 -7.42
N ILE A 678 -22.42 8.22 -6.83
CA ILE A 678 -22.09 8.49 -5.43
C ILE A 678 -23.33 9.08 -4.76
N GLU A 679 -24.12 8.21 -4.13
CA GLU A 679 -25.39 8.59 -3.50
C GLU A 679 -25.26 8.71 -1.97
N ASP A 680 -26.09 9.54 -1.34
CA ASP A 680 -26.30 9.47 0.10
C ASP A 680 -27.01 8.17 0.49
N PHE A 681 -26.60 7.56 1.60
CA PHE A 681 -27.16 6.28 2.05
C PHE A 681 -28.50 6.48 2.77
N ASP A 682 -29.58 6.56 2.01
CA ASP A 682 -30.97 6.63 2.51
C ASP A 682 -31.73 5.29 2.35
N GLU A 683 -32.98 5.24 2.85
CA GLU A 683 -33.84 4.05 2.68
C GLU A 683 -34.09 3.70 1.21
N LYS A 684 -34.08 4.68 0.31
CA LYS A 684 -34.26 4.47 -1.14
C LYS A 684 -33.01 3.82 -1.74
N ALA A 685 -31.81 4.21 -1.31
CA ALA A 685 -30.55 3.57 -1.67
C ALA A 685 -30.51 2.12 -1.19
N LEU A 686 -30.96 1.86 0.05
CA LEU A 686 -31.10 0.50 0.58
C LEU A 686 -32.12 -0.33 -0.24
N HIS A 687 -33.23 0.27 -0.66
CA HIS A 687 -34.24 -0.40 -1.50
C HIS A 687 -33.74 -0.62 -2.95
N ARG A 688 -32.96 0.31 -3.53
CA ARG A 688 -32.25 0.14 -4.82
C ARG A 688 -31.27 -1.03 -4.73
N LEU A 689 -30.40 -1.03 -3.73
CA LEU A 689 -29.39 -2.08 -3.49
C LEU A 689 -30.03 -3.47 -3.23
N SER A 690 -31.18 -3.51 -2.54
CA SER A 690 -31.93 -4.74 -2.33
C SER A 690 -32.55 -5.29 -3.63
N ARG A 691 -33.19 -4.42 -4.43
CA ARG A 691 -33.78 -4.76 -5.73
C ARG A 691 -32.73 -5.13 -6.79
N ALA A 692 -31.56 -4.50 -6.72
CA ALA A 692 -30.40 -4.87 -7.53
C ALA A 692 -30.01 -6.34 -7.21
N ARG A 693 -29.69 -6.63 -5.95
CA ARG A 693 -29.26 -7.96 -5.48
C ARG A 693 -30.29 -9.07 -5.71
N SER A 694 -31.58 -8.77 -5.77
CA SER A 694 -32.62 -9.77 -6.06
C SER A 694 -32.67 -10.19 -7.54
N ASN A 695 -32.44 -9.25 -8.47
CA ASN A 695 -32.81 -9.45 -9.87
C ASN A 695 -31.74 -10.15 -10.71
N ASN A 696 -30.48 -9.67 -10.67
CA ASN A 696 -29.46 -10.03 -11.67
C ASN A 696 -28.28 -10.82 -11.07
N LYS A 697 -28.52 -11.99 -10.47
CA LYS A 697 -27.48 -12.79 -9.77
C LYS A 697 -26.24 -13.16 -10.62
N SER A 698 -26.32 -13.09 -11.95
CA SER A 698 -25.23 -13.29 -12.90
C SER A 698 -24.29 -12.08 -13.06
N ASP A 699 -24.78 -10.87 -12.80
CA ASP A 699 -24.14 -9.62 -13.24
C ASP A 699 -23.37 -8.93 -12.09
N TYR A 700 -23.53 -9.44 -10.87
CA TYR A 700 -22.79 -9.01 -9.68
C TYR A 700 -21.43 -9.69 -9.62
N ALA A 701 -20.39 -8.85 -9.60
CA ALA A 701 -19.04 -9.26 -9.27
C ALA A 701 -18.97 -9.85 -7.84
N ARG A 702 -18.05 -10.80 -7.60
CA ARG A 702 -17.99 -11.54 -6.33
C ARG A 702 -17.45 -10.65 -5.20
N THR A 703 -18.34 -10.06 -4.40
CA THR A 703 -17.97 -9.31 -3.19
C THR A 703 -17.48 -10.24 -2.06
N LYS A 704 -16.36 -9.87 -1.42
CA LYS A 704 -15.84 -10.49 -0.19
C LYS A 704 -15.42 -9.38 0.79
N SER A 705 -15.54 -9.64 2.09
CA SER A 705 -14.83 -8.86 3.11
C SER A 705 -13.32 -8.97 2.89
N VAL A 706 -12.56 -7.90 3.14
CA VAL A 706 -11.11 -7.99 3.16
C VAL A 706 -10.67 -8.59 4.49
N ASP A 707 -9.87 -9.67 4.44
CA ASP A 707 -9.09 -10.07 5.60
C ASP A 707 -8.08 -8.96 5.90
N LEU A 708 -8.35 -8.17 6.93
CA LEU A 708 -7.44 -7.16 7.42
C LEU A 708 -6.24 -7.86 8.05
N ASP A 709 -5.02 -7.51 7.62
CA ASP A 709 -3.74 -7.90 8.27
C ASP A 709 -3.55 -7.23 9.65
N ILE A 710 -4.62 -7.13 10.43
CA ILE A 710 -4.60 -6.84 11.86
C ILE A 710 -4.40 -8.19 12.56
N PRO A 711 -3.43 -8.31 13.51
CA PRO A 711 -3.31 -9.51 14.33
C PRO A 711 -4.50 -9.58 15.33
N VAL A 712 -5.65 -10.08 14.88
CA VAL A 712 -6.87 -10.20 15.67
C VAL A 712 -6.65 -11.19 16.83
N VAL A 713 -6.31 -10.65 18.00
CA VAL A 713 -6.43 -11.37 19.27
C VAL A 713 -7.92 -11.58 19.52
N GLY A 714 -8.38 -12.82 19.37
CA GLY A 714 -9.78 -13.13 19.05
C GLY A 714 -10.81 -12.68 20.08
N TYR A 715 -11.62 -11.69 19.72
CA TYR A 715 -12.90 -11.39 20.37
C TYR A 715 -14.02 -12.25 19.77
N SER A 716 -14.55 -13.17 20.57
CA SER A 716 -15.66 -14.06 20.18
C SER A 716 -17.01 -13.34 20.29
N SER A 717 -17.45 -12.68 19.21
CA SER A 717 -18.71 -11.94 19.14
C SER A 717 -19.95 -12.86 19.06
N LYS A 718 -20.32 -13.50 20.18
CA LYS A 718 -21.60 -14.22 20.34
C LYS A 718 -22.27 -13.95 21.70
N LEU A 719 -22.88 -12.77 21.85
CA LEU A 719 -23.81 -12.46 22.94
C LEU A 719 -25.06 -11.75 22.42
N SER A 720 -26.05 -12.53 21.98
CA SER A 720 -27.44 -12.07 21.85
C SER A 720 -28.17 -12.29 23.19
N PRO A 721 -28.86 -11.29 23.77
CA PRO A 721 -29.45 -11.42 25.09
C PRO A 721 -30.71 -12.31 25.09
N ARG A 722 -30.70 -13.40 25.86
CA ARG A 722 -31.91 -14.11 26.30
C ARG A 722 -31.86 -14.41 27.80
N ARG A 723 -33.03 -14.42 28.43
CA ARG A 723 -33.22 -14.43 29.90
C ARG A 723 -33.16 -15.85 30.46
N GLY A 724 -32.64 -16.00 31.67
CA GLY A 724 -33.11 -17.03 32.62
C GLY A 724 -32.07 -18.02 33.16
N SER A 725 -32.32 -18.42 34.42
CA SER A 725 -31.71 -19.49 35.23
C SER A 725 -30.20 -19.41 35.58
N LYS A 726 -29.85 -20.08 36.69
CA LYS A 726 -28.50 -20.16 37.30
C LYS A 726 -28.05 -21.62 37.30
N ILE A 727 -26.74 -21.89 37.14
CA ILE A 727 -26.04 -23.09 37.63
C ILE A 727 -24.51 -22.84 37.56
N PRO A 728 -23.66 -23.42 38.46
CA PRO A 728 -22.31 -22.89 38.72
C PRO A 728 -21.15 -23.58 37.97
N LEU A 729 -19.97 -22.94 38.07
CA LEU A 729 -18.69 -23.31 37.47
C LEU A 729 -18.12 -24.67 37.95
N THR A 730 -17.84 -25.59 37.02
CA THR A 730 -16.74 -26.58 37.14
C THR A 730 -16.12 -26.90 35.77
N GLN A 731 -14.89 -27.43 35.78
CA GLN A 731 -14.17 -28.06 34.64
C GLN A 731 -13.93 -27.24 33.35
N ARG A 732 -12.95 -26.32 33.42
CA ARG A 732 -12.03 -26.09 32.29
C ARG A 732 -10.97 -27.20 32.28
N PHE A 733 -10.77 -27.91 31.17
CA PHE A 733 -9.47 -28.29 30.56
C PHE A 733 -9.61 -29.43 29.52
N ASN A 734 -9.45 -29.11 28.23
CA ASN A 734 -8.68 -29.85 27.20
C ASN A 734 -9.03 -29.35 25.78
N ILE A 735 -8.36 -29.89 24.76
CA ILE A 735 -8.48 -29.54 23.32
C ILE A 735 -7.95 -28.15 22.95
N MET A 736 -6.61 -28.02 22.90
CA MET A 736 -5.94 -26.99 22.09
C MET A 736 -4.62 -27.54 21.50
N ARG A 737 -4.69 -28.65 20.75
CA ARG A 737 -3.56 -29.20 19.96
C ARG A 737 -4.05 -29.98 18.73
N ARG A 738 -4.20 -29.26 17.61
CA ARG A 738 -4.13 -29.70 16.19
C ARG A 738 -4.79 -28.60 15.34
N HIS A 739 -4.03 -27.89 14.50
CA HIS A 739 -4.43 -27.24 13.24
C HIS A 739 -3.33 -26.30 12.68
N THR A 740 -2.08 -26.80 12.56
CA THR A 740 -0.99 -26.11 11.82
C THR A 740 0.02 -27.12 11.27
N ALA A 741 -0.36 -27.92 10.26
CA ALA A 741 0.56 -28.69 9.39
C ALA A 741 -0.21 -29.38 8.24
N ALA A 742 0.05 -28.96 7.00
CA ALA A 742 -0.01 -29.73 5.72
C ALA A 742 -0.38 -28.80 4.54
N SER A 743 0.58 -28.48 3.66
CA SER A 743 0.36 -27.85 2.33
C SER A 743 1.68 -27.79 1.52
N ILE A 744 2.22 -28.94 1.10
CA ILE A 744 3.24 -29.05 0.03
C ILE A 744 3.00 -30.37 -0.74
N PHE A 745 2.70 -30.23 -2.04
CA PHE A 745 2.84 -31.16 -3.18
C PHE A 745 3.10 -32.67 -2.97
N MET A 746 2.32 -33.51 -3.68
CA MET A 746 2.78 -34.08 -4.96
C MET A 746 1.66 -34.75 -5.80
N VAL A 747 1.97 -35.10 -7.04
CA VAL A 747 1.08 -35.62 -8.11
C VAL A 747 0.79 -37.13 -7.97
N GLY A 748 -0.41 -37.57 -8.39
CA GLY A 748 -0.73 -38.99 -8.64
C GLY A 748 -2.21 -39.22 -8.98
N ASP A 749 -2.49 -39.64 -10.22
CA ASP A 749 -3.84 -39.98 -10.74
C ASP A 749 -3.92 -41.52 -10.99
N PRO A 750 -5.02 -42.12 -11.51
CA PRO A 750 -5.99 -42.82 -10.65
C PRO A 750 -6.18 -44.32 -11.00
N GLN A 751 -6.88 -45.08 -10.14
CA GLN A 751 -7.68 -46.23 -10.61
C GLN A 751 -8.74 -46.77 -9.62
N THR A 752 -9.87 -47.22 -10.21
CA THR A 752 -10.87 -48.22 -9.75
C THR A 752 -11.70 -48.01 -8.47
N SER A 753 -13.03 -47.99 -8.70
CA SER A 753 -14.18 -48.18 -7.78
C SER A 753 -14.40 -49.71 -7.46
N PRO A 754 -15.54 -50.27 -6.95
CA PRO A 754 -16.93 -49.75 -6.83
C PRO A 754 -17.79 -50.19 -5.59
N VAL A 755 -19.08 -49.78 -5.58
CA VAL A 755 -20.28 -50.49 -5.01
C VAL A 755 -20.41 -50.66 -3.46
N ILE A 756 -21.59 -50.73 -2.80
CA ILE A 756 -22.94 -50.11 -2.85
C ILE A 756 -23.80 -50.70 -1.67
N SER A 757 -25.00 -50.15 -1.36
CA SER A 757 -26.06 -50.68 -0.44
C SER A 757 -25.85 -50.46 1.09
N GLN A 758 -26.85 -50.48 2.00
CA GLN A 758 -28.31 -50.79 2.04
C GLN A 758 -28.89 -50.01 3.28
N ALA A 759 -30.06 -49.35 3.39
CA ALA A 759 -31.46 -49.49 2.96
C ALA A 759 -32.44 -50.16 3.99
N LYS A 760 -33.52 -49.44 4.41
CA LYS A 760 -34.84 -49.89 4.94
C LYS A 760 -35.73 -48.66 5.29
N ARG A 761 -36.94 -48.48 4.71
CA ARG A 761 -38.31 -48.98 5.10
C ARG A 761 -38.89 -48.26 6.34
N GLN A 762 -40.18 -47.93 6.47
CA GLN A 762 -41.45 -48.16 5.69
C GLN A 762 -42.47 -47.03 6.10
N SER A 763 -43.73 -46.83 5.66
CA SER A 763 -44.72 -47.45 4.73
C SER A 763 -45.92 -46.47 4.50
N THR A 764 -46.99 -46.92 3.79
CA THR A 764 -48.42 -46.44 3.80
C THR A 764 -48.75 -45.02 3.27
N SER A 765 -49.88 -44.73 2.57
CA SER A 765 -50.82 -45.44 1.64
C SER A 765 -52.07 -44.54 1.38
N VAL A 766 -52.91 -44.68 0.34
CA VAL A 766 -52.91 -45.60 -0.83
C VAL A 766 -52.44 -44.86 -2.11
N VAL A 767 -53.19 -44.47 -3.17
CA VAL A 767 -54.60 -44.59 -3.65
C VAL A 767 -54.60 -44.64 -5.20
N ASP A 768 -55.63 -45.26 -5.80
CA ASP A 768 -56.16 -45.32 -7.20
C ASP A 768 -55.48 -44.52 -8.36
N ASN A 769 -55.45 -45.01 -9.62
CA ASN A 769 -55.90 -46.30 -10.19
C ASN A 769 -55.20 -46.62 -11.55
N MET A 770 -55.22 -47.91 -11.93
CA MET A 770 -55.25 -48.54 -13.28
C MET A 770 -54.75 -47.76 -14.56
N ARG A 771 -54.05 -48.37 -15.55
CA ARG A 771 -53.73 -49.80 -15.82
C ARG A 771 -52.66 -50.04 -16.92
N GLU A 772 -52.18 -51.28 -16.97
CA GLU A 772 -51.82 -52.18 -18.12
C GLU A 772 -51.88 -51.63 -19.58
N GLU A 773 -51.05 -52.07 -20.55
CA GLU A 773 -49.66 -52.60 -20.56
C GLU A 773 -49.01 -52.25 -21.96
N GLU A 774 -48.26 -53.01 -22.78
CA GLU A 774 -47.77 -54.41 -22.82
C GLU A 774 -46.40 -54.53 -23.56
N HIS A 775 -45.60 -55.54 -23.19
CA HIS A 775 -44.70 -56.39 -24.01
C HIS A 775 -43.75 -55.92 -25.16
N LYS A 776 -42.49 -56.41 -25.06
CA LYS A 776 -41.66 -57.11 -26.10
C LYS A 776 -41.09 -56.31 -27.28
N ASP A 777 -40.06 -56.77 -28.02
CA ASP A 777 -38.91 -57.69 -27.82
C ASP A 777 -37.90 -57.35 -28.94
N GLY A 778 -36.63 -57.77 -28.89
CA GLY A 778 -35.77 -57.75 -30.08
C GLY A 778 -34.28 -57.45 -29.87
N GLU A 779 -33.46 -58.43 -30.19
CA GLU A 779 -32.00 -58.51 -30.10
C GLU A 779 -31.23 -57.57 -31.05
N GLY A 780 -29.90 -57.49 -30.89
CA GLY A 780 -28.97 -56.81 -31.82
C GLY A 780 -28.54 -57.70 -33.02
N PRO A 781 -27.29 -57.61 -33.56
CA PRO A 781 -26.05 -57.31 -32.84
C PRO A 781 -25.01 -56.38 -33.54
N LYS A 782 -23.87 -56.27 -32.84
CA LYS A 782 -22.60 -55.55 -33.02
C LYS A 782 -21.88 -55.59 -34.40
N CYS A 783 -20.89 -54.68 -34.50
CA CYS A 783 -19.72 -54.63 -35.40
C CYS A 783 -20.00 -54.16 -36.84
N LEU A 784 -19.06 -53.49 -37.52
CA LEU A 784 -17.67 -53.12 -37.16
C LEU A 784 -17.52 -51.65 -36.76
#